data_AF-A0A3N2MGV0-F1
#
_entry.id   AF-A0A3N2MGV0-F1
#
_cell.length_a   1.000
_cell.length_b   1.000
_cell.length_c   1.000
_cell.angle_alpha   90.00
_cell.angle_beta   90.00
_cell.angle_gamma   90.00
#
_symmetry.space_group_name_H-M   'P 1'
#
loop_
_entity.id
_entity.type
_entity.pdbx_description
1 polymer ?
#
loop_
_entity_poly.entity_id
_entity_poly.type
_entity_poly.pdbx_seq_one_letter_code
_entity_poly.pdbx_strand_id
1 'polypeptide(L)'
;MYTEFKDMATLLDFVRNDKQADGINSSTLRRYPIRFVLFDNFVDSYRFTKSMVQENGVKVKYIQDWFDPDYPDVIIRHQELAQKMEMFINSLNGKDMIITPFSELARFYDNNSHKEFDTFINTLKTIETTDVGWEKQQRIYLPIVGLEGKMSAFYNDCQIIIWYMPSNSEDSAYHLIVTPGTLYGVKNLSEKYTVKSNMLDWLDYWKDVDSQNKREIICMSKAIYPNAEYAQPDNAFTYCICDNVYDFLTRGLNLKMSGLEYRPQDEAYWHRLAEEIDLNTNFDIDDMFAGYFSVNTIGNYKTFIKLWFEYDDGFSRWLLTNIMKKSFGENDYMRRVVAKASDFSNRELFSVIALEFPSDSSEMYVRSYCLSEAAKRSVVLPENVQHKLISKLENVAQESGYIFASSLFSPISVKEKELAIIWLGEDKISRDDVKAFYPELYSYMAPSIGTIDASQIWALDYIDHYKKAKIADKYTDVVDADIKKYNANEASFLSWYNCFKTTRSILSSREDIDIFYWIDGLGIDWIPFIAHLVAEREKDHVYLNDVKIAHAFLPTITEINKRDLEKLQDGGAEFVKIGDIDELAHKNTNTYPSNIVAELEMMRKVINEILNLYAGKKIAIVSDHGLSYLPQKQSGLHFVGFDYCHGGRYAVRTSGIATKDDNYHLLDSLEIACALNHKSLGNKISSGLGSHGGCTPEEVLVPILIISSCANSKTWKAIFLQDEISGVDPVVHLNITGVSPLDCINIEYGGRHYNVRNIKGSLFDSEPIDLKAGDFDFTLWVGNIGETKKIQVNTGTEENDLFADFGLL
;
A
#
# COMPACT_ATOMS: atom_id res chain seq x y z
N MET A 1 60.97 -23.27 32.86
CA MET A 1 61.29 -24.70 32.68
C MET A 1 60.09 -25.38 32.03
N TYR A 2 60.14 -25.55 30.71
CA TYR A 2 59.13 -26.23 29.91
C TYR A 2 59.47 -27.72 29.77
N THR A 3 58.47 -28.61 29.84
CA THR A 3 58.62 -30.04 29.60
C THR A 3 57.37 -30.59 28.93
N GLU A 4 57.56 -31.41 27.91
CA GLU A 4 56.49 -32.01 27.11
C GLU A 4 56.37 -33.51 27.41
N PHE A 5 55.13 -33.99 27.49
CA PHE A 5 54.79 -35.35 27.87
C PHE A 5 53.95 -36.03 26.80
N LYS A 6 54.23 -37.31 26.53
CA LYS A 6 53.54 -38.07 25.47
C LYS A 6 52.21 -38.66 25.92
N ASP A 7 52.04 -38.88 27.22
CA ASP A 7 50.87 -39.52 27.80
C ASP A 7 50.67 -39.15 29.27
N MET A 8 49.47 -39.43 29.79
CA MET A 8 49.08 -39.12 31.16
C MET A 8 49.95 -39.85 32.21
N ALA A 9 50.39 -41.08 31.91
CA ALA A 9 51.18 -41.88 32.85
C ALA A 9 52.56 -41.25 33.09
N THR A 10 53.25 -40.88 32.01
CA THR A 10 54.55 -40.18 32.07
C THR A 10 54.45 -38.83 32.75
N LEU A 11 53.35 -38.09 32.54
CA LEU A 11 53.08 -36.84 33.27
C LEU A 11 52.92 -37.09 34.77
N LEU A 12 52.08 -38.06 35.18
CA LEU A 12 51.83 -38.36 36.60
C LEU A 12 53.08 -38.89 37.33
N ASP A 13 53.89 -39.71 36.67
CA ASP A 13 55.18 -40.14 37.22
C ASP A 13 56.14 -38.95 37.38
N PHE A 14 56.14 -38.02 36.43
CA PHE A 14 56.91 -36.78 36.56
C PHE A 14 56.42 -35.91 37.72
N VAL A 15 55.10 -35.83 37.96
CA VAL A 15 54.55 -35.11 39.11
C VAL A 15 55.10 -35.67 40.43
N ARG A 16 55.19 -37.00 40.57
CA ARG A 16 55.76 -37.66 41.76
C ARG A 16 57.24 -37.32 41.92
N ASN A 17 58.00 -37.34 40.82
CA ASN A 17 59.42 -37.01 40.81
C ASN A 17 59.69 -35.52 41.15
N ASP A 18 58.91 -34.58 40.60
CA ASP A 18 59.04 -33.14 40.91
C ASP A 18 58.74 -32.84 42.38
N LYS A 19 57.81 -33.58 42.98
CA LYS A 19 57.50 -33.47 44.41
C LYS A 19 58.70 -33.89 45.26
N GLN A 20 59.36 -35.00 44.90
CA GLN A 20 60.48 -35.59 45.64
C GLN A 20 61.86 -35.04 45.25
N ALA A 21 61.94 -33.90 44.55
CA ALA A 21 63.21 -33.39 44.04
C ALA A 21 64.20 -32.98 45.17
N ASP A 22 65.37 -33.65 45.19
CA ASP A 22 66.46 -33.47 46.18
C ASP A 22 67.81 -33.03 45.55
N GLY A 23 67.82 -32.55 44.29
CA GLY A 23 69.03 -32.15 43.55
C GLY A 23 69.37 -30.64 43.55
N ILE A 24 70.29 -30.23 42.66
CA ILE A 24 70.80 -28.83 42.53
C ILE A 24 69.68 -27.79 42.31
N ASN A 25 68.57 -28.19 41.69
CA ASN A 25 67.41 -27.32 41.42
C ASN A 25 66.30 -27.41 42.49
N SER A 26 66.47 -28.23 43.53
CA SER A 26 65.45 -28.46 44.56
C SER A 26 65.07 -27.18 45.31
N SER A 27 66.01 -26.25 45.51
CA SER A 27 65.75 -24.97 46.15
C SER A 27 64.77 -24.11 45.33
N THR A 28 65.02 -23.94 44.03
CA THR A 28 64.13 -23.17 43.15
C THR A 28 62.75 -23.84 43.03
N LEU A 29 62.71 -25.17 42.90
CA LEU A 29 61.46 -25.93 42.80
C LEU A 29 60.61 -25.89 44.08
N ARG A 30 61.24 -25.74 45.25
CA ARG A 30 60.57 -25.54 46.53
C ARG A 30 60.14 -24.09 46.74
N ARG A 31 60.92 -23.11 46.26
CA ARG A 31 60.60 -21.67 46.38
C ARG A 31 59.30 -21.30 45.69
N TYR A 32 59.16 -21.73 44.44
CA TYR A 32 58.04 -21.37 43.58
C TYR A 32 57.10 -22.58 43.45
N PRO A 33 55.94 -22.58 44.13
CA PRO A 33 55.10 -23.77 44.26
C PRO A 33 54.21 -24.04 43.05
N ILE A 34 54.04 -23.08 42.14
CA ILE A 34 53.09 -23.17 41.03
C ILE A 34 53.64 -24.02 39.87
N ARG A 35 52.78 -24.88 39.30
CA ARG A 35 53.02 -25.69 38.11
C ARG A 35 51.87 -25.45 37.14
N PHE A 36 52.17 -24.91 35.96
CA PHE A 36 51.20 -24.75 34.89
C PHE A 36 51.15 -26.06 34.08
N VAL A 37 49.99 -26.69 34.01
CA VAL A 37 49.82 -28.01 33.36
C VAL A 37 48.87 -27.82 32.18
N LEU A 38 49.41 -27.86 30.97
CA LEU A 38 48.71 -27.51 29.75
C LEU A 38 48.16 -28.75 29.05
N PHE A 39 46.93 -28.62 28.58
CA PHE A 39 46.19 -29.63 27.84
C PHE A 39 45.50 -29.00 26.63
N ASP A 40 45.39 -29.73 25.54
CA ASP A 40 44.63 -29.27 24.36
C ASP A 40 43.12 -29.49 24.52
N ASN A 41 42.71 -30.37 25.42
CA ASN A 41 41.31 -30.71 25.62
C ASN A 41 40.94 -30.90 27.09
N PHE A 42 39.65 -30.69 27.40
CA PHE A 42 39.14 -30.81 28.76
C PHE A 42 39.16 -32.23 29.30
N VAL A 43 39.01 -33.26 28.45
CA VAL A 43 38.99 -34.67 28.86
C VAL A 43 40.29 -35.04 29.58
N ASP A 44 41.42 -34.65 29.02
CA ASP A 44 42.72 -34.92 29.60
C ASP A 44 42.98 -34.09 30.87
N SER A 45 42.54 -32.83 30.90
CA SER A 45 42.58 -31.99 32.11
C SER A 45 41.76 -32.58 33.27
N TYR A 46 40.57 -33.11 32.98
CA TYR A 46 39.73 -33.80 33.97
C TYR A 46 40.37 -35.12 34.42
N ARG A 47 40.95 -35.90 33.49
CA ARG A 47 41.69 -37.14 33.84
C ARG A 47 42.85 -36.83 34.77
N PHE A 48 43.64 -35.80 34.47
CA PHE A 48 44.72 -35.33 35.34
C PHE A 48 44.20 -34.95 36.73
N THR A 49 43.16 -34.11 36.78
CA THR A 49 42.54 -33.67 38.05
C THR A 49 42.06 -34.86 38.87
N LYS A 50 41.39 -35.84 38.23
CA LYS A 50 40.88 -37.04 38.89
C LYS A 50 42.00 -37.93 39.44
N SER A 51 43.03 -38.21 38.64
CA SER A 51 44.18 -38.99 39.09
C SER A 51 44.92 -38.32 40.25
N MET A 52 45.10 -37.00 40.19
CA MET A 52 45.73 -36.25 41.28
C MET A 52 44.94 -36.31 42.59
N VAL A 53 43.61 -36.28 42.53
CA VAL A 53 42.75 -36.43 43.72
C VAL A 53 42.80 -37.86 44.27
N GLN A 54 42.70 -38.86 43.39
CA GLN A 54 42.57 -40.28 43.78
C GLN A 54 43.89 -40.93 44.18
N GLU A 55 44.96 -40.69 43.41
CA GLU A 55 46.26 -41.35 43.55
C GLU A 55 47.23 -40.55 44.43
N ASN A 56 47.15 -39.21 44.38
CA ASN A 56 48.10 -38.33 45.07
C ASN A 56 47.47 -37.58 46.27
N GLY A 57 46.17 -37.78 46.55
CA GLY A 57 45.48 -37.18 47.69
C GLY A 57 45.37 -35.65 47.66
N VAL A 58 45.53 -35.03 46.48
CA VAL A 58 45.49 -33.58 46.29
C VAL A 58 44.04 -33.10 46.32
N LYS A 59 43.79 -31.92 46.91
CA LYS A 59 42.44 -31.31 46.92
C LYS A 59 42.27 -30.35 45.74
N VAL A 60 41.01 -30.03 45.42
CA VAL A 60 40.65 -29.07 44.37
C VAL A 60 40.07 -27.81 45.00
N LYS A 61 40.53 -26.65 44.52
CA LYS A 61 39.97 -25.33 44.80
C LYS A 61 39.34 -24.79 43.52
N TYR A 62 38.13 -24.28 43.65
CA TYR A 62 37.35 -23.71 42.56
C TYR A 62 37.52 -22.20 42.51
N ILE A 63 37.79 -21.65 41.32
CA ILE A 63 37.95 -20.19 41.13
C ILE A 63 36.63 -19.45 41.38
N GLN A 64 35.51 -20.11 41.12
CA GLN A 64 34.16 -19.62 41.38
C GLN A 64 33.95 -19.22 42.84
N ASP A 65 34.65 -19.87 43.78
CA ASP A 65 34.58 -19.55 45.21
C ASP A 65 35.15 -18.15 45.54
N TRP A 66 35.82 -17.50 44.59
CA TRP A 66 36.36 -16.15 44.71
C TRP A 66 35.50 -15.08 44.05
N PHE A 67 34.42 -15.47 43.37
CA PHE A 67 33.43 -14.55 42.82
C PHE A 67 32.48 -14.06 43.91
N ASP A 68 31.98 -12.85 43.72
CA ASP A 68 30.89 -12.31 44.51
C ASP A 68 29.56 -12.85 43.95
N PRO A 69 28.77 -13.63 44.72
CA PRO A 69 27.48 -14.14 44.27
C PRO A 69 26.48 -13.04 43.89
N ASP A 70 26.63 -11.82 44.44
CA ASP A 70 25.76 -10.68 44.12
C ASP A 70 26.09 -10.07 42.74
N TYR A 71 27.27 -10.37 42.19
CA TYR A 71 27.75 -9.89 40.90
C TYR A 71 28.30 -11.05 40.03
N PRO A 72 27.44 -12.01 39.65
CA PRO A 72 27.86 -13.27 39.01
C PRO A 72 28.42 -13.09 37.59
N ASP A 73 28.22 -11.92 36.98
CA ASP A 73 28.67 -11.61 35.61
C ASP A 73 29.84 -10.63 35.57
N VAL A 74 30.53 -10.37 36.69
CA VAL A 74 31.71 -9.48 36.71
C VAL A 74 32.99 -10.31 36.65
N ILE A 75 33.77 -10.15 35.59
CA ILE A 75 35.09 -10.76 35.48
C ILE A 75 36.01 -10.18 36.56
N ILE A 76 36.56 -11.06 37.41
CA ILE A 76 37.60 -10.69 38.39
C ILE A 76 38.82 -10.16 37.61
N ARG A 77 39.41 -9.05 38.06
CA ARG A 77 40.61 -8.51 37.40
C ARG A 77 41.82 -9.40 37.67
N HIS A 78 42.74 -9.48 36.71
CA HIS A 78 43.95 -10.30 36.84
C HIS A 78 44.77 -10.04 38.13
N GLN A 79 44.90 -8.77 38.55
CA GLN A 79 45.61 -8.39 39.79
C GLN A 79 44.90 -8.91 41.05
N GLU A 80 43.58 -8.77 41.08
CA GLU A 80 42.76 -9.22 42.21
C GLU A 80 42.79 -10.75 42.32
N LEU A 81 42.69 -11.44 41.18
CA LEU A 81 42.80 -12.90 41.15
C LEU A 81 44.18 -13.37 41.62
N ALA A 82 45.26 -12.71 41.20
CA ALA A 82 46.62 -13.04 41.65
C ALA A 82 46.76 -12.88 43.18
N GLN A 83 46.26 -11.77 43.74
CA GLN A 83 46.26 -11.53 45.19
C GLN A 83 45.45 -12.58 45.95
N LYS A 84 44.25 -12.93 45.46
CA LYS A 84 43.42 -13.99 46.06
C LYS A 84 44.12 -15.35 46.02
N MET A 85 44.81 -15.67 44.92
CA MET A 85 45.62 -16.88 44.79
C MET A 85 46.80 -16.89 45.77
N GLU A 86 47.56 -15.78 45.87
CA GLU A 86 48.68 -15.66 46.81
C GLU A 86 48.24 -15.83 48.27
N MET A 87 47.20 -15.10 48.69
CA MET A 87 46.62 -15.22 50.03
C MET A 87 46.15 -16.65 50.32
N PHE A 88 45.51 -17.29 49.34
CA PHE A 88 45.06 -18.67 49.47
C PHE A 88 46.23 -19.65 49.60
N ILE A 89 47.25 -19.57 48.74
CA ILE A 89 48.44 -20.44 48.77
C ILE A 89 49.14 -20.34 50.12
N ASN A 90 49.31 -19.13 50.63
CA ASN A 90 49.92 -18.87 51.94
C ASN A 90 49.11 -19.48 53.09
N SER A 91 47.78 -19.53 52.98
CA SER A 91 46.90 -20.12 54.01
C SER A 91 46.93 -21.65 54.09
N LEU A 92 47.46 -22.34 53.07
CA LEU A 92 47.41 -23.80 52.96
C LEU A 92 48.37 -24.54 53.91
N ASN A 93 49.33 -23.85 54.53
CA ASN A 93 50.31 -24.42 55.46
C ASN A 93 51.04 -25.67 54.90
N GLY A 94 51.43 -25.58 53.62
CA GLY A 94 52.19 -26.59 52.88
C GLY A 94 51.39 -27.75 52.30
N LYS A 95 50.07 -27.63 52.18
CA LYS A 95 49.22 -28.59 51.46
C LYS A 95 49.25 -28.34 49.95
N ASP A 96 49.25 -29.42 49.19
CA ASP A 96 49.16 -29.39 47.73
C ASP A 96 47.70 -29.17 47.29
N MET A 97 47.52 -28.46 46.16
CA MET A 97 46.19 -28.09 45.66
C MET A 97 46.18 -28.02 44.13
N ILE A 98 45.03 -28.33 43.54
CA ILE A 98 44.70 -27.99 42.16
C ILE A 98 43.75 -26.78 42.17
N ILE A 99 44.00 -25.76 41.36
CA ILE A 99 43.06 -24.64 41.18
C ILE A 99 42.49 -24.71 39.76
N THR A 100 41.17 -24.87 39.65
CA THR A 100 40.46 -25.10 38.37
C THR A 100 39.05 -24.49 38.41
N PRO A 101 38.40 -24.11 37.30
CA PRO A 101 38.92 -24.01 35.94
C PRO A 101 39.67 -22.68 35.72
N PHE A 102 40.99 -22.72 35.65
CA PHE A 102 41.82 -21.52 35.52
C PHE A 102 41.77 -20.89 34.13
N SER A 103 41.92 -21.72 33.09
CA SER A 103 41.87 -21.26 31.70
C SER A 103 40.55 -20.57 31.34
N GLU A 104 39.45 -20.97 31.97
CA GLU A 104 38.10 -20.52 31.59
C GLU A 104 37.77 -19.10 32.04
N LEU A 105 38.53 -18.57 32.99
CA LEU A 105 38.57 -17.15 33.32
C LEU A 105 39.70 -16.45 32.59
N ALA A 106 40.92 -17.02 32.64
CA ALA A 106 42.11 -16.38 32.11
C ALA A 106 42.07 -16.20 30.58
N ARG A 107 41.30 -17.02 29.85
CA ARG A 107 41.13 -16.89 28.40
C ARG A 107 40.65 -15.49 27.99
N PHE A 108 39.80 -14.86 28.78
CA PHE A 108 39.18 -13.58 28.44
C PHE A 108 40.01 -12.37 28.89
N TYR A 109 41.21 -12.55 29.45
CA TYR A 109 42.10 -11.43 29.70
C TYR A 109 42.81 -10.98 28.42
N ASP A 110 42.89 -9.66 28.26
CA ASP A 110 43.54 -9.02 27.13
C ASP A 110 45.01 -9.47 27.00
N ASN A 111 45.35 -10.03 25.85
CA ASN A 111 46.70 -10.44 25.48
C ASN A 111 47.30 -9.57 24.34
N ASN A 112 46.55 -8.58 23.86
CA ASN A 112 46.90 -7.73 22.74
C ASN A 112 47.39 -6.36 23.22
N SER A 113 46.52 -5.57 23.84
CA SER A 113 46.78 -4.14 24.07
C SER A 113 47.46 -3.86 25.40
N HIS A 114 46.88 -4.35 26.50
CA HIS A 114 47.40 -4.16 27.86
C HIS A 114 48.18 -5.37 28.38
N LYS A 115 48.16 -6.49 27.65
CA LYS A 115 48.83 -7.74 28.03
C LYS A 115 48.52 -8.16 29.47
N GLU A 116 47.25 -8.07 29.85
CA GLU A 116 46.74 -8.49 31.15
C GLU A 116 47.02 -9.97 31.42
N PHE A 117 46.86 -10.85 30.42
CA PHE A 117 47.20 -12.26 30.55
C PHE A 117 48.69 -12.45 30.90
N ASP A 118 49.59 -11.78 30.16
CA ASP A 118 51.03 -11.91 30.40
C ASP A 118 51.41 -11.35 31.78
N THR A 119 50.82 -10.22 32.15
CA THR A 119 51.01 -9.60 33.46
C THR A 119 50.53 -10.52 34.58
N PHE A 120 49.42 -11.22 34.36
CA PHE A 120 48.88 -12.18 35.30
C PHE A 120 49.86 -13.33 35.54
N ILE A 121 50.34 -13.99 34.48
CA ILE A 121 51.31 -15.08 34.57
C ILE A 121 52.62 -14.61 35.22
N ASN A 122 53.10 -13.42 34.86
CA ASN A 122 54.28 -12.81 35.47
C ASN A 122 54.10 -12.47 36.96
N THR A 123 52.88 -12.20 37.41
CA THR A 123 52.58 -11.98 38.84
C THR A 123 52.50 -13.32 39.57
N LEU A 124 51.89 -14.34 38.96
CA LEU A 124 51.81 -15.67 39.57
C LEU A 124 53.20 -16.29 39.77
N LYS A 125 54.13 -16.08 38.83
CA LYS A 125 55.50 -16.64 38.95
C LYS A 125 56.29 -16.09 40.14
N THR A 126 55.93 -14.90 40.66
CA THR A 126 56.61 -14.29 41.81
C THR A 126 56.06 -14.78 43.14
N ILE A 127 55.00 -15.58 43.16
CA ILE A 127 54.44 -16.14 44.39
C ILE A 127 55.42 -17.17 44.97
N GLU A 128 55.93 -16.89 46.15
CA GLU A 128 56.82 -17.77 46.90
C GLU A 128 56.05 -18.55 47.96
N THR A 129 56.52 -19.76 48.29
CA THR A 129 55.94 -20.53 49.40
C THR A 129 56.37 -19.96 50.76
N THR A 130 55.60 -20.25 51.80
CA THR A 130 55.98 -19.97 53.20
C THR A 130 57.04 -20.95 53.69
N ASP A 131 57.73 -20.65 54.80
CA ASP A 131 58.72 -21.57 55.40
C ASP A 131 58.15 -22.99 55.62
N VAL A 132 56.88 -23.07 56.09
CA VAL A 132 56.17 -24.35 56.28
C VAL A 132 55.89 -25.04 54.94
N GLY A 133 55.56 -24.29 53.90
CA GLY A 133 55.34 -24.84 52.57
C GLY A 133 56.64 -25.30 51.90
N TRP A 134 57.75 -24.63 52.19
CA TRP A 134 59.09 -25.05 51.77
C TRP A 134 59.47 -26.41 52.37
N GLU A 135 59.32 -26.57 53.69
CA GLU A 135 59.59 -27.82 54.40
C GLU A 135 58.73 -28.99 53.89
N LYS A 136 57.46 -28.72 53.56
CA LYS A 136 56.51 -29.71 53.03
C LYS A 136 56.51 -29.84 51.51
N GLN A 137 57.45 -29.19 50.83
CA GLN A 137 57.63 -29.23 49.38
C GLN A 137 56.35 -28.88 48.59
N GLN A 138 55.59 -27.88 49.04
CA GLN A 138 54.25 -27.54 48.51
C GLN A 138 54.20 -27.41 46.97
N ARG A 139 53.12 -27.90 46.35
CA ARG A 139 52.81 -27.77 44.93
C ARG A 139 51.39 -27.31 44.67
N ILE A 140 51.25 -26.35 43.75
CA ILE A 140 49.98 -25.82 43.27
C ILE A 140 49.89 -26.09 41.78
N TYR A 141 48.97 -26.94 41.37
CA TYR A 141 48.79 -27.31 39.97
C TYR A 141 47.68 -26.46 39.35
N LEU A 142 47.99 -25.82 38.22
CA LEU A 142 47.06 -25.01 37.44
C LEU A 142 46.83 -25.68 36.08
N PRO A 143 45.77 -26.49 35.93
CA PRO A 143 45.36 -26.99 34.62
C PRO A 143 44.96 -25.83 33.71
N ILE A 144 45.57 -25.77 32.53
CA ILE A 144 45.29 -24.80 31.48
C ILE A 144 44.84 -25.57 30.25
N VAL A 145 43.61 -25.33 29.79
CA VAL A 145 43.06 -25.99 28.60
C VAL A 145 42.98 -24.99 27.46
N GLY A 146 43.47 -25.36 26.29
CA GLY A 146 43.23 -24.58 25.06
C GLY A 146 44.16 -23.39 24.83
N LEU A 147 45.00 -23.02 25.80
CA LEU A 147 45.77 -21.77 25.80
C LEU A 147 47.29 -21.98 25.64
N GLU A 148 47.70 -23.07 24.99
CA GLU A 148 49.11 -23.35 24.66
C GLU A 148 49.75 -22.16 23.92
N GLY A 149 49.07 -21.66 22.89
CA GLY A 149 49.57 -20.54 22.10
C GLY A 149 49.84 -19.29 22.93
N LYS A 150 49.00 -18.99 23.94
CA LYS A 150 49.23 -17.88 24.87
C LYS A 150 50.38 -18.14 25.85
N MET A 151 50.51 -19.38 26.31
CA MET A 151 51.56 -19.77 27.28
C MET A 151 52.94 -19.94 26.64
N SER A 152 53.02 -20.12 25.31
CA SER A 152 54.26 -20.29 24.55
C SER A 152 55.28 -19.16 24.78
N ALA A 153 54.82 -17.94 25.04
CA ALA A 153 55.65 -16.78 25.38
C ALA A 153 56.54 -17.01 26.62
N PHE A 154 56.19 -17.96 27.47
CA PHE A 154 56.84 -18.23 28.75
C PHE A 154 57.73 -19.47 28.76
N TYR A 155 57.88 -20.19 27.64
CA TYR A 155 58.64 -21.45 27.58
C TYR A 155 60.11 -21.31 27.99
N ASN A 156 60.72 -20.17 27.67
CA ASN A 156 62.11 -19.86 28.00
C ASN A 156 62.30 -19.20 29.38
N ASP A 157 61.21 -18.93 30.12
CA ASP A 157 61.31 -18.34 31.45
C ASP A 157 61.78 -19.41 32.46
N CYS A 158 62.88 -19.13 33.17
CA CYS A 158 63.47 -20.06 34.13
C CYS A 158 62.70 -20.17 35.44
N GLN A 159 61.83 -19.21 35.76
CA GLN A 159 61.03 -19.15 36.98
C GLN A 159 59.62 -19.72 36.79
N ILE A 160 59.13 -19.85 35.55
CA ILE A 160 57.83 -20.44 35.25
C ILE A 160 58.00 -21.92 34.94
N ILE A 161 57.23 -22.79 35.59
CA ILE A 161 57.30 -24.24 35.37
C ILE A 161 56.05 -24.68 34.61
N ILE A 162 56.29 -25.22 33.40
CA ILE A 162 55.28 -25.52 32.39
C ILE A 162 55.40 -26.98 32.01
N TRP A 163 54.31 -27.71 32.17
CA TRP A 163 54.17 -29.11 31.74
C TRP A 163 53.11 -29.16 30.67
N TYR A 164 53.45 -29.63 29.48
CA TYR A 164 52.51 -29.68 28.36
C TYR A 164 52.29 -31.13 27.93
N MET A 165 51.02 -31.51 27.81
CA MET A 165 50.63 -32.80 27.24
C MET A 165 49.76 -32.53 26.00
N PRO A 166 50.35 -32.54 24.79
CA PRO A 166 49.58 -32.38 23.56
C PRO A 166 48.61 -33.53 23.36
N SER A 167 47.49 -33.26 22.72
CA SER A 167 46.51 -34.29 22.34
C SER A 167 46.82 -34.88 20.97
N ASN A 168 46.64 -36.19 20.83
CA ASN A 168 46.76 -36.89 19.54
C ASN A 168 45.46 -36.86 18.71
N SER A 169 44.39 -36.22 19.20
CA SER A 169 43.09 -36.18 18.51
C SER A 169 42.87 -34.82 17.83
N GLU A 170 42.70 -34.83 16.51
CA GLU A 170 42.48 -33.61 15.70
C GLU A 170 41.04 -33.05 15.81
N ASP A 171 40.08 -33.75 16.45
CA ASP A 171 38.63 -33.45 16.38
C ASP A 171 37.93 -33.25 17.75
N SER A 172 38.39 -32.26 18.53
CA SER A 172 37.90 -32.06 19.91
C SER A 172 37.46 -30.63 20.30
N ALA A 173 37.41 -29.68 19.37
CA ALA A 173 37.07 -28.30 19.70
C ALA A 173 35.58 -28.14 20.08
N TYR A 174 35.32 -27.32 21.10
CA TYR A 174 33.99 -26.87 21.49
C TYR A 174 33.57 -25.70 20.59
N HIS A 175 32.29 -25.60 20.28
CA HIS A 175 31.75 -24.46 19.56
C HIS A 175 31.06 -23.51 20.53
N LEU A 176 31.59 -22.29 20.63
CA LEU A 176 31.10 -21.27 21.56
C LEU A 176 30.48 -20.12 20.77
N ILE A 177 29.17 -20.02 20.85
CA ILE A 177 28.38 -18.90 20.33
C ILE A 177 28.27 -17.86 21.44
N VAL A 178 28.69 -16.62 21.17
CA VAL A 178 28.68 -15.54 22.16
C VAL A 178 27.72 -14.45 21.71
N THR A 179 26.85 -14.02 22.62
CA THR A 179 25.77 -13.04 22.37
C THR A 179 25.77 -11.94 23.44
N PRO A 180 25.31 -10.71 23.12
CA PRO A 180 25.32 -9.58 24.04
C PRO A 180 24.11 -9.60 25.01
N GLY A 181 24.03 -10.59 25.91
CA GLY A 181 23.01 -10.58 26.96
C GLY A 181 21.61 -11.03 26.56
N THR A 182 21.45 -11.67 25.40
CA THR A 182 20.12 -12.10 24.89
C THR A 182 20.21 -13.34 24.01
N LEU A 183 19.15 -14.14 24.01
CA LEU A 183 18.93 -15.26 23.07
C LEU A 183 17.90 -14.93 22.00
N TYR A 184 17.47 -13.67 21.94
CA TYR A 184 16.53 -13.17 20.95
C TYR A 184 15.16 -13.89 20.96
N GLY A 185 14.80 -14.60 22.03
CA GLY A 185 13.49 -15.23 22.19
C GLY A 185 13.31 -16.59 21.50
N VAL A 186 14.36 -17.16 20.90
CA VAL A 186 14.30 -18.47 20.23
C VAL A 186 13.93 -19.57 21.23
N LYS A 187 12.97 -20.42 20.88
CA LYS A 187 12.41 -21.45 21.75
C LYS A 187 13.24 -22.74 21.69
N ASN A 188 13.25 -23.46 22.81
CA ASN A 188 13.87 -24.79 22.98
C ASN A 188 15.37 -24.87 22.65
N LEU A 189 16.11 -23.77 22.80
CA LEU A 189 17.57 -23.74 22.67
C LEU A 189 18.28 -24.76 23.57
N SER A 190 17.77 -24.97 24.78
CA SER A 190 18.36 -25.87 25.78
C SER A 190 18.36 -27.35 25.39
N GLU A 191 17.59 -27.75 24.38
CA GLU A 191 17.57 -29.14 23.90
C GLU A 191 18.80 -29.48 23.05
N LYS A 192 19.35 -28.50 22.34
CA LYS A 192 20.51 -28.65 21.45
C LYS A 192 21.79 -28.01 21.99
N TYR A 193 21.66 -26.92 22.72
CA TYR A 193 22.78 -26.10 23.18
C TYR A 193 22.83 -26.05 24.71
N THR A 194 24.04 -25.99 25.24
CA THR A 194 24.25 -25.65 26.65
C THR A 194 24.27 -24.13 26.78
N VAL A 195 23.25 -23.55 27.40
CA VAL A 195 23.14 -22.10 27.58
C VAL A 195 23.78 -21.66 28.90
N LYS A 196 24.55 -20.56 28.85
CA LYS A 196 25.18 -19.92 30.00
C LYS A 196 24.85 -18.43 30.04
N SER A 197 24.32 -17.98 31.18
CA SER A 197 23.77 -16.63 31.31
C SER A 197 24.78 -15.60 31.78
N ASN A 198 25.81 -16.03 32.52
CA ASN A 198 26.80 -15.14 33.11
C ASN A 198 28.16 -15.85 33.28
N MET A 199 29.18 -15.09 33.70
CA MET A 199 30.54 -15.58 33.94
C MET A 199 30.59 -16.72 34.98
N LEU A 200 29.81 -16.63 36.06
CA LEU A 200 29.77 -17.66 37.09
C LEU A 200 29.19 -18.98 36.56
N ASP A 201 28.07 -18.94 35.83
CA ASP A 201 27.47 -20.10 35.16
C ASP A 201 28.44 -20.76 34.19
N TRP A 202 29.17 -19.93 33.43
CA TRP A 202 30.22 -20.38 32.51
C TRP A 202 31.32 -21.14 33.26
N LEU A 203 31.81 -20.62 34.38
CA LEU A 203 32.81 -21.32 35.17
C LEU A 203 32.24 -22.59 35.81
N ASP A 204 31.03 -22.54 36.37
CA ASP A 204 30.38 -23.68 37.02
C ASP A 204 30.11 -24.85 36.08
N TYR A 205 29.92 -24.58 34.79
CA TYR A 205 29.79 -25.60 33.76
C TYR A 205 30.96 -26.59 33.75
N TRP A 206 32.17 -26.12 34.01
CA TRP A 206 33.39 -26.94 34.02
C TRP A 206 33.65 -27.67 35.35
N LYS A 207 32.65 -27.72 36.24
CA LYS A 207 32.63 -28.66 37.37
C LYS A 207 31.96 -29.98 37.01
N ASP A 208 31.07 -29.96 36.01
CA ASP A 208 30.25 -31.09 35.63
C ASP A 208 31.01 -32.01 34.66
N VAL A 209 30.98 -33.32 34.92
CA VAL A 209 31.57 -34.32 34.04
C VAL A 209 30.82 -34.37 32.70
N ASP A 210 29.52 -34.05 32.71
CA ASP A 210 28.69 -34.01 31.50
C ASP A 210 29.14 -32.90 30.53
N SER A 211 29.91 -31.91 31.00
CA SER A 211 30.49 -30.86 30.17
C SER A 211 31.38 -31.43 29.05
N GLN A 212 31.93 -32.63 29.24
CA GLN A 212 32.82 -33.32 28.29
C GLN A 212 32.11 -33.79 27.01
N ASN A 213 30.79 -33.98 27.08
CA ASN A 213 30.00 -34.55 25.99
C ASN A 213 29.15 -33.48 25.27
N LYS A 214 28.99 -32.29 25.86
CA LYS A 214 28.16 -31.21 25.31
C LYS A 214 29.05 -30.11 24.72
N ARG A 215 29.32 -30.22 23.42
CA ARG A 215 30.29 -29.37 22.71
C ARG A 215 29.71 -28.05 22.16
N GLU A 216 28.40 -27.95 22.04
CA GLU A 216 27.69 -26.77 21.55
C GLU A 216 27.24 -25.89 22.74
N ILE A 217 27.82 -24.70 22.85
CA ILE A 217 27.60 -23.79 23.97
C ILE A 217 27.16 -22.41 23.46
N ILE A 218 26.13 -21.85 24.09
CA ILE A 218 25.73 -20.46 23.88
C ILE A 218 25.98 -19.70 25.18
N CYS A 219 26.79 -18.65 25.12
CA CYS A 219 27.06 -17.76 26.23
C CYS A 219 26.46 -16.39 25.95
N MET A 220 25.63 -15.90 26.87
CA MET A 220 25.05 -14.55 26.82
C MET A 220 25.65 -13.61 27.88
N SER A 221 26.77 -13.98 28.50
CA SER A 221 27.42 -13.14 29.50
C SER A 221 27.81 -11.79 28.92
N LYS A 222 27.41 -10.71 29.60
CA LYS A 222 27.74 -9.33 29.22
C LYS A 222 29.20 -9.00 29.48
N ALA A 223 29.87 -9.75 30.36
CA ALA A 223 31.31 -9.61 30.57
C ALA A 223 32.15 -10.47 29.62
N ILE A 224 31.70 -11.67 29.24
CA ILE A 224 32.43 -12.50 28.27
C ILE A 224 32.35 -11.89 26.87
N TYR A 225 31.17 -11.42 26.43
CA TYR A 225 30.96 -10.87 25.08
C TYR A 225 32.03 -9.87 24.62
N PRO A 226 32.30 -8.76 25.34
CA PRO A 226 33.31 -7.79 24.92
C PRO A 226 34.75 -8.32 25.00
N ASN A 227 34.99 -9.39 25.78
CA ASN A 227 36.32 -9.97 26.00
C ASN A 227 36.55 -11.26 25.17
N ALA A 228 35.57 -11.69 24.39
CA ALA A 228 35.64 -12.92 23.61
C ALA A 228 36.71 -12.85 22.51
N GLU A 229 36.98 -11.66 21.98
CA GLU A 229 38.06 -11.44 21.01
C GLU A 229 39.45 -11.79 21.58
N TYR A 230 39.65 -11.59 22.89
CA TYR A 230 40.93 -11.86 23.54
C TYR A 230 41.16 -13.34 23.75
N ALA A 231 40.17 -14.21 23.61
CA ALA A 231 40.34 -15.64 23.85
C ALA A 231 41.36 -16.30 22.92
N GLN A 232 41.60 -15.70 21.74
CA GLN A 232 42.53 -16.21 20.74
C GLN A 232 44.01 -15.91 21.08
N PRO A 233 44.98 -16.77 20.69
CA PRO A 233 44.78 -18.07 20.04
C PRO A 233 44.27 -19.13 21.02
N ASP A 234 43.34 -19.96 20.55
CA ASP A 234 42.70 -21.02 21.32
C ASP A 234 42.52 -22.29 20.47
N ASN A 235 43.02 -23.43 20.95
CA ASN A 235 42.84 -24.71 20.26
C ASN A 235 41.72 -25.60 20.87
N ALA A 236 41.10 -25.18 21.97
CA ALA A 236 39.97 -25.88 22.57
C ALA A 236 38.61 -25.37 22.09
N PHE A 237 38.52 -24.15 21.56
CA PHE A 237 37.25 -23.55 21.11
C PHE A 237 37.30 -22.95 19.71
N THR A 238 36.20 -23.11 18.98
CA THR A 238 35.83 -22.26 17.83
C THR A 238 34.79 -21.26 18.29
N TYR A 239 34.98 -19.98 17.98
CA TYR A 239 34.12 -18.89 18.45
C TYR A 239 33.22 -18.36 17.33
N CYS A 240 31.96 -18.10 17.67
CA CYS A 240 31.01 -17.38 16.84
C CYS A 240 30.46 -16.18 17.62
N ILE A 241 31.07 -15.00 17.45
CA ILE A 241 30.61 -13.76 18.08
C ILE A 241 29.47 -13.19 17.25
N CYS A 242 28.27 -13.13 17.83
CA CYS A 242 27.05 -12.68 17.18
C CYS A 242 26.64 -11.30 17.71
N ASP A 243 26.74 -10.26 16.87
CA ASP A 243 26.52 -8.87 17.30
C ASP A 243 25.04 -8.46 17.28
N ASN A 244 24.23 -9.16 16.51
CA ASN A 244 22.80 -8.89 16.34
C ASN A 244 22.01 -10.19 16.17
N VAL A 245 20.68 -10.07 16.12
CA VAL A 245 19.78 -11.22 15.96
C VAL A 245 20.03 -11.97 14.64
N TYR A 246 20.32 -11.27 13.55
CA TYR A 246 20.54 -11.89 12.25
C TYR A 246 21.77 -12.78 12.25
N ASP A 247 22.87 -12.30 12.84
CA ASP A 247 24.09 -13.09 13.04
C ASP A 247 23.86 -14.30 13.92
N PHE A 248 23.09 -14.13 15.00
CA PHE A 248 22.76 -15.22 15.90
C PHE A 248 21.99 -16.33 15.17
N LEU A 249 20.98 -15.97 14.38
CA LEU A 249 20.18 -16.95 13.64
C LEU A 249 20.98 -17.61 12.50
N THR A 250 21.76 -16.83 11.73
CA THR A 250 22.43 -17.33 10.52
C THR A 250 23.81 -17.92 10.77
N ARG A 251 24.67 -17.28 11.56
CA ARG A 251 26.03 -17.75 11.85
C ARG A 251 26.07 -18.61 13.12
N GLY A 252 25.36 -18.20 14.16
CA GLY A 252 25.31 -18.92 15.44
C GLY A 252 24.54 -20.25 15.31
N LEU A 253 23.25 -20.16 15.03
CA LEU A 253 22.36 -21.33 14.93
C LEU A 253 22.40 -22.03 13.56
N ASN A 254 23.12 -21.46 12.58
CA ASN A 254 23.25 -21.99 11.22
C ASN A 254 21.89 -22.21 10.52
N LEU A 255 20.90 -21.34 10.80
CA LEU A 255 19.58 -21.40 10.17
C LEU A 255 19.65 -20.77 8.77
N LYS A 256 19.03 -21.45 7.80
CA LYS A 256 18.94 -20.97 6.42
C LYS A 256 17.83 -19.92 6.29
N MET A 257 18.19 -18.65 6.39
CA MET A 257 17.29 -17.50 6.12
C MET A 257 17.21 -17.17 4.62
N SER A 258 17.13 -18.20 3.76
CA SER A 258 17.32 -18.07 2.32
C SER A 258 16.49 -16.94 1.69
N GLY A 259 17.19 -15.93 1.15
CA GLY A 259 16.58 -14.82 0.41
C GLY A 259 16.18 -13.59 1.25
N LEU A 260 16.38 -13.62 2.58
CA LEU A 260 16.17 -12.46 3.44
C LEU A 260 17.48 -11.68 3.62
N GLU A 261 17.44 -10.37 3.36
CA GLU A 261 18.58 -9.48 3.55
C GLU A 261 18.50 -8.76 4.89
N TYR A 262 19.63 -8.67 5.59
CA TYR A 262 19.71 -7.90 6.83
C TYR A 262 19.80 -6.40 6.56
N ARG A 263 18.96 -5.62 7.25
CA ARG A 263 19.00 -4.16 7.27
C ARG A 263 18.87 -3.68 8.72
N PRO A 264 19.73 -2.78 9.21
CA PRO A 264 19.67 -2.33 10.61
C PRO A 264 18.31 -1.76 11.05
N GLN A 265 17.59 -1.13 10.12
CA GLN A 265 16.25 -0.58 10.36
C GLN A 265 15.16 -1.65 10.59
N ASP A 266 15.41 -2.90 10.16
CA ASP A 266 14.49 -4.02 10.28
C ASP A 266 14.80 -4.89 11.52
N GLU A 267 15.74 -4.49 12.38
CA GLU A 267 16.21 -5.26 13.55
C GLU A 267 15.04 -5.74 14.43
N ALA A 268 14.07 -4.87 14.69
CA ALA A 268 12.87 -5.22 15.47
C ALA A 268 12.04 -6.36 14.84
N TYR A 269 11.99 -6.44 13.51
CA TYR A 269 11.28 -7.51 12.80
C TYR A 269 12.06 -8.82 12.85
N TRP A 270 13.39 -8.76 12.80
CA TRP A 270 14.22 -9.94 13.01
C TRP A 270 14.12 -10.48 14.44
N HIS A 271 14.03 -9.62 15.45
CA HIS A 271 13.71 -10.01 16.82
C HIS A 271 12.38 -10.74 16.90
N ARG A 272 11.34 -10.16 16.28
CA ARG A 272 10.01 -10.79 16.25
C ARG A 272 10.03 -12.14 15.51
N LEU A 273 10.80 -12.26 14.43
CA LEU A 273 11.00 -13.53 13.72
C LEU A 273 11.65 -14.57 14.64
N ALA A 274 12.69 -14.19 15.39
CA ALA A 274 13.40 -15.09 16.29
C ALA A 274 12.48 -15.69 17.37
N GLU A 275 11.51 -14.93 17.89
CA GLU A 275 10.51 -15.40 18.85
C GLU A 275 9.57 -16.49 18.29
N GLU A 276 9.41 -16.56 16.97
CA GLU A 276 8.59 -17.57 16.30
C GLU A 276 9.37 -18.86 15.99
N ILE A 277 10.70 -18.86 16.16
CA ILE A 277 11.55 -20.02 15.85
C ILE A 277 11.54 -21.01 17.01
N ASP A 278 11.24 -22.28 16.68
CA ASP A 278 11.31 -23.42 17.59
C ASP A 278 12.26 -24.49 17.05
N LEU A 279 13.36 -24.73 17.80
CA LEU A 279 14.41 -25.65 17.40
C LEU A 279 14.06 -27.14 17.60
N ASN A 280 12.92 -27.47 18.20
CA ASN A 280 12.44 -28.86 18.27
C ASN A 280 11.93 -29.35 16.91
N THR A 281 11.61 -28.40 16.03
CA THR A 281 11.25 -28.66 14.65
C THR A 281 12.41 -28.31 13.72
N ASN A 282 12.44 -28.93 12.54
CA ASN A 282 13.36 -28.48 11.51
C ASN A 282 12.82 -27.17 10.94
N PHE A 283 13.36 -26.03 11.40
CA PHE A 283 12.88 -24.72 10.99
C PHE A 283 13.15 -24.49 9.50
N ASP A 284 12.09 -24.11 8.78
CA ASP A 284 12.14 -23.61 7.41
C ASP A 284 11.30 -22.34 7.31
N ILE A 285 11.85 -21.30 6.68
CA ILE A 285 11.19 -19.99 6.59
C ILE A 285 9.94 -20.03 5.71
N ASP A 286 9.90 -20.88 4.69
CA ASP A 286 8.75 -21.02 3.80
C ASP A 286 7.61 -21.77 4.51
N ASP A 287 7.93 -22.81 5.30
CA ASP A 287 6.95 -23.51 6.14
C ASP A 287 6.36 -22.59 7.22
N MET A 288 7.20 -21.76 7.85
CA MET A 288 6.75 -20.76 8.82
C MET A 288 5.83 -19.72 8.16
N PHE A 289 6.22 -19.19 6.99
CA PHE A 289 5.40 -18.28 6.21
C PHE A 289 4.04 -18.90 5.87
N ALA A 290 4.04 -20.15 5.41
CA ALA A 290 2.83 -20.88 5.05
C ALA A 290 1.88 -21.05 6.24
N GLY A 291 2.43 -21.37 7.42
CA GLY A 291 1.66 -21.43 8.67
C GLY A 291 1.12 -20.06 9.10
N TYR A 292 1.94 -19.00 9.01
CA TYR A 292 1.59 -17.66 9.47
C TYR A 292 0.47 -17.01 8.64
N PHE A 293 0.56 -17.08 7.31
CA PHE A 293 -0.43 -16.50 6.40
C PHE A 293 -1.52 -17.48 5.97
N SER A 294 -1.44 -18.76 6.37
CA SER A 294 -2.29 -19.83 5.87
C SER A 294 -2.28 -19.95 4.34
N VAL A 295 -1.13 -19.65 3.72
CA VAL A 295 -0.92 -19.63 2.26
C VAL A 295 0.44 -20.22 1.92
N ASN A 296 0.48 -21.30 1.14
CA ASN A 296 1.72 -22.02 0.83
C ASN A 296 2.77 -21.14 0.12
N THR A 297 2.35 -20.29 -0.83
CA THR A 297 3.26 -19.41 -1.57
C THR A 297 2.56 -18.14 -2.05
N ILE A 298 3.32 -17.08 -2.29
CA ILE A 298 2.82 -15.89 -2.99
C ILE A 298 2.77 -16.21 -4.49
N GLY A 299 1.69 -16.85 -4.93
CA GLY A 299 1.56 -17.32 -6.31
C GLY A 299 1.44 -16.21 -7.36
N ASN A 300 1.07 -14.99 -6.98
CA ASN A 300 1.00 -13.81 -7.86
C ASN A 300 0.79 -12.51 -7.04
N TYR A 301 0.82 -11.37 -7.74
CA TYR A 301 0.58 -10.04 -7.16
C TYR A 301 -0.82 -9.86 -6.52
N LYS A 302 -1.85 -10.60 -6.96
CA LYS A 302 -3.19 -10.51 -6.35
C LYS A 302 -3.18 -11.09 -4.93
N THR A 303 -2.52 -12.23 -4.75
CA THR A 303 -2.31 -12.82 -3.41
C THR A 303 -1.51 -11.87 -2.52
N PHE A 304 -0.45 -11.25 -3.06
CA PHE A 304 0.33 -10.25 -2.32
C PHE A 304 -0.53 -9.07 -1.86
N ILE A 305 -1.28 -8.42 -2.75
CA ILE A 305 -2.14 -7.27 -2.40
C ILE A 305 -3.25 -7.67 -1.42
N LYS A 306 -3.82 -8.86 -1.56
CA LYS A 306 -4.81 -9.38 -0.60
C LYS A 306 -4.19 -9.47 0.80
N LEU A 307 -3.07 -10.17 0.95
CA LEU A 307 -2.39 -10.35 2.24
C LEU A 307 -1.91 -9.01 2.82
N TRP A 308 -1.43 -8.10 1.98
CA TRP A 308 -1.00 -6.76 2.40
C TRP A 308 -2.09 -5.96 3.11
N PHE A 309 -3.35 -6.11 2.68
CA PHE A 309 -4.49 -5.44 3.30
C PHE A 309 -5.14 -6.24 4.42
N GLU A 310 -4.97 -7.57 4.43
CA GLU A 310 -5.43 -8.44 5.51
C GLU A 310 -4.58 -8.27 6.78
N TYR A 311 -3.28 -7.97 6.62
CA TYR A 311 -2.34 -7.73 7.71
C TYR A 311 -1.82 -6.28 7.68
N ASP A 312 -2.15 -5.49 8.70
CA ASP A 312 -1.81 -4.07 8.77
C ASP A 312 -0.53 -3.74 9.53
N ASP A 313 0.03 -4.73 10.24
CA ASP A 313 1.25 -4.56 11.03
C ASP A 313 2.54 -4.61 10.20
N GLY A 314 3.57 -3.95 10.71
CA GLY A 314 4.86 -3.82 10.03
C GLY A 314 5.60 -5.14 9.87
N PHE A 315 5.49 -6.07 10.82
CA PHE A 315 6.20 -7.35 10.78
C PHE A 315 5.64 -8.26 9.68
N SER A 316 4.31 -8.40 9.62
CA SER A 316 3.65 -9.19 8.58
C SER A 316 3.98 -8.67 7.18
N ARG A 317 3.94 -7.34 6.99
CA ARG A 317 4.28 -6.74 5.69
C ARG A 317 5.76 -6.82 5.35
N TRP A 318 6.64 -6.71 6.33
CA TRP A 318 8.08 -6.97 6.16
C TRP A 318 8.33 -8.41 5.70
N LEU A 319 7.72 -9.39 6.38
CA LEU A 319 7.85 -10.81 6.03
C LEU A 319 7.29 -11.09 4.63
N LEU A 320 6.08 -10.60 4.33
CA LEU A 320 5.45 -10.70 3.02
C LEU A 320 6.32 -10.11 1.91
N THR A 321 6.91 -8.94 2.14
CA THR A 321 7.79 -8.27 1.17
C THR A 321 9.06 -9.06 0.90
N ASN A 322 9.70 -9.60 1.93
CA ASN A 322 10.92 -10.39 1.76
C ASN A 322 10.65 -11.73 1.05
N ILE A 323 9.58 -12.42 1.40
CA ILE A 323 9.18 -13.66 0.72
C ILE A 323 8.83 -13.39 -0.73
N MET A 324 8.17 -12.27 -1.04
CA MET A 324 7.89 -11.90 -2.44
C MET A 324 9.18 -11.65 -3.24
N LYS A 325 10.16 -10.94 -2.67
CA LYS A 325 11.47 -10.73 -3.32
C LYS A 325 12.18 -12.06 -3.63
N LYS A 326 12.01 -13.07 -2.78
CA LYS A 326 12.53 -14.43 -2.98
C LYS A 326 11.76 -15.17 -4.09
N SER A 327 10.43 -15.10 -4.10
CA SER A 327 9.59 -15.91 -5.00
C SER A 327 9.50 -15.37 -6.44
N PHE A 328 9.73 -14.07 -6.65
CA PHE A 328 9.55 -13.42 -7.96
C PHE A 328 10.89 -13.12 -8.62
N GLY A 329 10.94 -13.20 -9.96
CA GLY A 329 12.16 -12.89 -10.74
C GLY A 329 12.58 -11.42 -10.61
N GLU A 330 13.87 -11.13 -10.83
CA GLU A 330 14.42 -9.76 -10.69
C GLU A 330 13.72 -8.71 -11.57
N ASN A 331 13.25 -9.14 -12.75
CA ASN A 331 12.52 -8.28 -13.68
C ASN A 331 11.03 -8.19 -13.39
N ASP A 332 10.50 -8.81 -12.33
CA ASP A 332 9.09 -8.71 -11.98
C ASP A 332 8.71 -7.29 -11.51
N TYR A 333 7.60 -6.76 -12.01
CA TYR A 333 7.10 -5.43 -11.67
C TYR A 333 6.96 -5.21 -10.17
N MET A 334 6.31 -6.14 -9.45
CA MET A 334 6.08 -5.99 -8.02
C MET A 334 7.37 -6.08 -7.24
N ARG A 335 8.30 -6.97 -7.65
CA ARG A 335 9.63 -7.03 -7.02
C ARG A 335 10.39 -5.70 -7.15
N ARG A 336 10.34 -5.04 -8.32
CA ARG A 336 10.93 -3.70 -8.51
C ARG A 336 10.28 -2.64 -7.62
N VAL A 337 8.95 -2.68 -7.49
CA VAL A 337 8.19 -1.78 -6.60
C VAL A 337 8.65 -1.93 -5.15
N VAL A 338 8.63 -3.13 -4.59
CA VAL A 338 9.00 -3.32 -3.17
C VAL A 338 10.49 -3.12 -2.89
N ALA A 339 11.34 -3.21 -3.91
CA ALA A 339 12.76 -2.86 -3.78
C ALA A 339 12.97 -1.35 -3.60
N LYS A 340 12.07 -0.52 -4.16
CA LYS A 340 12.10 0.95 -4.09
C LYS A 340 11.39 1.51 -2.86
N ALA A 341 10.48 0.75 -2.24
CA ALA A 341 9.77 1.17 -1.04
C ALA A 341 10.74 1.33 0.15
N SER A 342 10.61 2.45 0.86
CA SER A 342 11.42 2.78 2.04
C SER A 342 10.84 2.26 3.36
N ASP A 343 9.53 2.05 3.42
CA ASP A 343 8.79 1.52 4.57
C ASP A 343 7.65 0.58 4.13
N PHE A 344 6.96 -0.03 5.11
CA PHE A 344 5.89 -1.01 4.90
C PHE A 344 4.47 -0.43 5.05
N SER A 345 4.31 0.88 4.83
CA SER A 345 3.01 1.57 4.90
C SER A 345 2.26 1.52 3.58
N ASN A 346 0.92 1.61 3.63
CA ASN A 346 0.09 1.79 2.44
C ASN A 346 0.52 3.04 1.65
N ARG A 347 0.82 4.13 2.36
CA ARG A 347 1.25 5.39 1.75
C ARG A 347 2.47 5.17 0.85
N GLU A 348 3.48 4.46 1.36
CA GLU A 348 4.71 4.24 0.61
C GLU A 348 4.52 3.27 -0.56
N LEU A 349 3.98 2.07 -0.30
CA LEU A 349 3.81 1.06 -1.33
C LEU A 349 3.03 1.59 -2.53
N PHE A 350 1.88 2.23 -2.29
CA PHE A 350 1.03 2.72 -3.38
C PHE A 350 1.58 4.01 -4.01
N SER A 351 2.40 4.79 -3.31
CA SER A 351 3.15 5.88 -3.95
C SER A 351 4.18 5.35 -4.94
N VAL A 352 4.89 4.28 -4.59
CA VAL A 352 5.85 3.65 -5.49
C VAL A 352 5.13 3.02 -6.68
N ILE A 353 4.03 2.27 -6.47
CA ILE A 353 3.23 1.68 -7.57
C ILE A 353 2.68 2.78 -8.49
N ALA A 354 2.20 3.89 -7.93
CA ALA A 354 1.72 5.00 -8.73
C ALA A 354 2.81 5.60 -9.64
N LEU A 355 4.04 5.74 -9.12
CA LEU A 355 5.15 6.38 -9.84
C LEU A 355 5.99 5.41 -10.70
N GLU A 356 5.91 4.10 -10.46
CA GLU A 356 6.59 3.08 -11.25
C GLU A 356 5.73 2.71 -12.46
N PHE A 357 6.04 3.31 -13.61
CA PHE A 357 5.28 3.09 -14.82
C PHE A 357 5.64 1.73 -15.44
N PRO A 358 4.63 1.02 -15.96
CA PRO A 358 4.80 -0.30 -16.55
C PRO A 358 5.58 -0.21 -17.86
N SER A 359 6.37 -1.25 -18.14
CA SER A 359 7.16 -1.35 -19.38
C SER A 359 6.39 -2.06 -20.50
N ASP A 360 5.35 -2.82 -20.17
CA ASP A 360 4.51 -3.55 -21.10
C ASP A 360 3.06 -3.67 -20.61
N SER A 361 2.20 -4.26 -21.45
CA SER A 361 0.76 -4.42 -21.17
C SER A 361 0.45 -5.33 -19.98
N SER A 362 1.32 -6.30 -19.67
CA SER A 362 1.13 -7.18 -18.52
C SER A 362 1.34 -6.41 -17.21
N GLU A 363 2.38 -5.58 -17.16
CA GLU A 363 2.66 -4.70 -16.01
C GLU A 363 1.59 -3.62 -15.84
N MET A 364 1.02 -3.11 -16.95
CA MET A 364 -0.11 -2.18 -16.89
C MET A 364 -1.30 -2.79 -16.13
N TYR A 365 -1.62 -4.06 -16.40
CA TYR A 365 -2.69 -4.76 -15.69
C TYR A 365 -2.38 -4.95 -14.20
N VAL A 366 -1.14 -5.28 -13.85
CA VAL A 366 -0.71 -5.39 -12.45
C VAL A 366 -0.86 -4.06 -11.72
N ARG A 367 -0.33 -2.97 -12.28
CA ARG A 367 -0.41 -1.63 -11.70
C ARG A 367 -1.86 -1.19 -11.53
N SER A 368 -2.68 -1.35 -12.57
CA SER A 368 -4.10 -0.99 -12.55
C SER A 368 -4.86 -1.76 -11.46
N TYR A 369 -4.61 -3.07 -11.33
CA TYR A 369 -5.20 -3.88 -10.27
C TYR A 369 -4.82 -3.38 -8.87
N CYS A 370 -3.52 -3.15 -8.62
CA CYS A 370 -3.03 -2.71 -7.32
C CYS A 370 -3.63 -1.36 -6.91
N LEU A 371 -3.63 -0.36 -7.80
CA LEU A 371 -4.16 0.97 -7.52
C LEU A 371 -5.68 0.97 -7.37
N SER A 372 -6.39 0.12 -8.12
CA SER A 372 -7.84 -0.05 -7.98
C SER A 372 -8.21 -0.69 -6.63
N GLU A 373 -7.48 -1.71 -6.19
CA GLU A 373 -7.69 -2.33 -4.87
C GLU A 373 -7.36 -1.38 -3.71
N ALA A 374 -6.38 -0.49 -3.90
CA ALA A 374 -6.05 0.56 -2.94
C ALA A 374 -7.14 1.65 -2.87
N ALA A 375 -7.68 2.08 -4.01
CA ALA A 375 -8.78 3.04 -4.06
C ALA A 375 -10.03 2.52 -3.35
N LYS A 376 -10.39 1.23 -3.55
CA LYS A 376 -11.50 0.57 -2.83
C LYS A 376 -11.35 0.58 -1.31
N ARG A 377 -10.13 0.66 -0.81
CA ARG A 377 -9.79 0.72 0.63
C ARG A 377 -9.43 2.12 1.10
N SER A 378 -9.78 3.14 0.31
CA SER A 378 -9.60 4.56 0.64
C SER A 378 -8.15 4.95 0.95
N VAL A 379 -7.18 4.31 0.30
CA VAL A 379 -5.78 4.74 0.36
C VAL A 379 -5.64 6.08 -0.35
N VAL A 380 -5.00 7.06 0.33
CA VAL A 380 -4.78 8.40 -0.21
C VAL A 380 -3.31 8.57 -0.57
N LEU A 381 -3.05 8.97 -1.82
CA LEU A 381 -1.71 9.34 -2.26
C LEU A 381 -1.31 10.73 -1.73
N PRO A 382 -0.07 10.92 -1.26
CA PRO A 382 0.45 12.23 -0.91
C PRO A 382 0.37 13.24 -2.07
N GLU A 383 0.10 14.51 -1.77
CA GLU A 383 -0.07 15.58 -2.78
C GLU A 383 1.15 15.70 -3.71
N ASN A 384 2.36 15.65 -3.15
CA ASN A 384 3.60 15.69 -3.95
C ASN A 384 3.76 14.48 -4.89
N VAL A 385 3.21 13.32 -4.52
CA VAL A 385 3.20 12.11 -5.36
C VAL A 385 2.18 12.28 -6.49
N GLN A 386 1.00 12.81 -6.20
CA GLN A 386 -0.02 13.11 -7.21
C GLN A 386 0.52 14.11 -8.25
N HIS A 387 1.19 15.19 -7.85
CA HIS A 387 1.81 16.12 -8.80
C HIS A 387 2.87 15.46 -9.70
N LYS A 388 3.75 14.63 -9.12
CA LYS A 388 4.76 13.89 -9.90
C LYS A 388 4.11 12.91 -10.87
N LEU A 389 3.02 12.25 -10.46
CA LEU A 389 2.25 11.34 -11.30
C LEU A 389 1.67 12.08 -12.51
N ILE A 390 1.05 13.25 -12.30
CA ILE A 390 0.51 14.07 -13.39
C ILE A 390 1.59 14.50 -14.37
N SER A 391 2.71 15.05 -13.89
CA SER A 391 3.80 15.44 -14.80
C SER A 391 4.35 14.26 -15.61
N LYS A 392 4.38 13.05 -15.04
CA LYS A 392 4.75 11.84 -15.79
C LYS A 392 3.70 11.47 -16.84
N LEU A 393 2.42 11.50 -16.50
CA LEU A 393 1.33 11.20 -17.44
C LEU A 393 1.29 12.19 -18.61
N GLU A 394 1.52 13.47 -18.34
CA GLU A 394 1.63 14.50 -19.37
C GLU A 394 2.81 14.25 -20.31
N ASN A 395 3.98 13.90 -19.78
CA ASN A 395 5.15 13.54 -20.60
C ASN A 395 4.85 12.32 -21.49
N VAL A 396 4.24 11.28 -20.93
CA VAL A 396 3.83 10.09 -21.71
C VAL A 396 2.81 10.48 -22.79
N ALA A 397 1.88 11.39 -22.52
CA ALA A 397 0.94 11.86 -23.53
C ALA A 397 1.63 12.60 -24.68
N GLN A 398 2.68 13.37 -24.41
CA GLN A 398 3.47 14.03 -25.46
C GLN A 398 4.32 13.03 -26.28
N GLU A 399 4.87 12.00 -25.63
CA GLU A 399 5.75 11.03 -26.29
C GLU A 399 5.00 9.92 -27.03
N SER A 400 3.88 9.44 -26.47
CA SER A 400 3.17 8.22 -26.90
C SER A 400 1.68 8.45 -27.20
N GLY A 401 1.17 9.66 -27.01
CA GLY A 401 -0.22 10.03 -27.29
C GLY A 401 -1.16 9.91 -26.09
N TYR A 402 -2.25 10.70 -26.11
CA TYR A 402 -3.20 10.84 -25.00
C TYR A 402 -3.98 9.56 -24.68
N ILE A 403 -4.35 8.76 -25.70
CA ILE A 403 -5.07 7.49 -25.51
C ILE A 403 -4.20 6.46 -24.78
N PHE A 404 -2.91 6.39 -25.10
CA PHE A 404 -2.01 5.51 -24.37
C PHE A 404 -1.79 6.01 -22.94
N ALA A 405 -1.58 7.31 -22.76
CA ALA A 405 -1.42 7.89 -21.42
C ALA A 405 -2.66 7.68 -20.53
N SER A 406 -3.87 7.82 -21.08
CA SER A 406 -5.12 7.60 -20.33
C SER A 406 -5.30 6.14 -19.89
N SER A 407 -4.76 5.18 -20.65
CA SER A 407 -4.77 3.76 -20.25
C SER A 407 -3.94 3.46 -19.00
N LEU A 408 -3.07 4.39 -18.58
CA LEU A 408 -2.30 4.32 -17.33
C LEU A 408 -3.02 4.97 -16.14
N PHE A 409 -4.18 5.60 -16.35
CA PHE A 409 -4.88 6.29 -15.27
C PHE A 409 -5.46 5.28 -14.28
N SER A 410 -5.59 5.72 -13.02
CA SER A 410 -6.12 4.90 -11.94
C SER A 410 -7.14 5.67 -11.09
N PRO A 411 -8.05 4.97 -10.39
CA PRO A 411 -9.07 5.63 -9.57
C PRO A 411 -8.54 6.24 -8.27
N ILE A 412 -7.26 6.03 -7.92
CA ILE A 412 -6.71 6.38 -6.59
C ILE A 412 -6.41 7.88 -6.43
N SER A 413 -6.24 8.61 -7.54
CA SER A 413 -5.77 10.00 -7.54
C SER A 413 -6.86 10.94 -8.01
N VAL A 414 -7.16 11.95 -7.19
CA VAL A 414 -8.06 13.04 -7.58
C VAL A 414 -7.44 13.85 -8.73
N LYS A 415 -6.13 14.03 -8.74
CA LYS A 415 -5.46 14.73 -9.85
C LYS A 415 -5.54 13.99 -11.18
N GLU A 416 -5.59 12.65 -11.19
CA GLU A 416 -5.82 11.89 -12.43
C GLU A 416 -7.23 12.14 -12.97
N LYS A 417 -8.24 12.18 -12.08
CA LYS A 417 -9.63 12.55 -12.42
C LYS A 417 -9.73 13.97 -13.00
N GLU A 418 -9.04 14.94 -12.38
CA GLU A 418 -8.97 16.32 -12.88
C GLU A 418 -8.33 16.39 -14.28
N LEU A 419 -7.23 15.68 -14.50
CA LEU A 419 -6.56 15.63 -15.81
C LEU A 419 -7.44 14.97 -16.88
N ALA A 420 -8.22 13.94 -16.51
CA ALA A 420 -9.16 13.28 -17.40
C ALA A 420 -10.28 14.21 -17.86
N ILE A 421 -10.82 15.04 -16.95
CA ILE A 421 -11.82 16.07 -17.28
C ILE A 421 -11.24 17.05 -18.31
N ILE A 422 -10.02 17.53 -18.09
CA ILE A 422 -9.35 18.46 -19.01
C ILE A 422 -9.17 17.80 -20.38
N TRP A 423 -8.58 16.61 -20.45
CA TRP A 423 -8.33 15.93 -21.73
C TRP A 423 -9.61 15.57 -22.47
N LEU A 424 -10.68 15.21 -21.76
CA LEU A 424 -11.99 14.96 -22.37
C LEU A 424 -12.60 16.26 -22.91
N GLY A 425 -12.49 17.36 -22.17
CA GLY A 425 -12.99 18.68 -22.59
C GLY A 425 -12.21 19.30 -23.76
N GLU A 426 -10.96 18.90 -23.95
CA GLU A 426 -10.11 19.28 -25.08
C GLU A 426 -10.20 18.32 -26.27
N ASP A 427 -11.12 17.35 -26.24
CA ASP A 427 -11.29 16.29 -27.25
C ASP A 427 -10.01 15.47 -27.53
N LYS A 428 -9.09 15.39 -26.55
CA LYS A 428 -7.85 14.59 -26.62
C LYS A 428 -8.08 13.11 -26.31
N ILE A 429 -9.13 12.82 -25.55
CA ILE A 429 -9.61 11.47 -25.24
C ILE A 429 -11.12 11.42 -25.45
N SER A 430 -11.66 10.23 -25.63
CA SER A 430 -13.09 9.95 -25.75
C SER A 430 -13.70 9.58 -24.40
N ARG A 431 -15.04 9.56 -24.34
CA ARG A 431 -15.78 9.05 -23.18
C ARG A 431 -15.37 7.62 -22.82
N ASP A 432 -15.17 6.75 -23.81
CA ASP A 432 -14.86 5.34 -23.56
C ASP A 432 -13.49 5.14 -22.88
N ASP A 433 -12.55 6.07 -23.08
CA ASP A 433 -11.21 6.02 -22.46
C ASP A 433 -11.25 6.21 -20.93
N VAL A 434 -12.30 6.84 -20.38
CA VAL A 434 -12.44 7.04 -18.93
C VAL A 434 -13.28 5.96 -18.24
N LYS A 435 -13.91 5.06 -19.00
CA LYS A 435 -14.87 4.06 -18.50
C LYS A 435 -14.32 3.17 -17.38
N ALA A 436 -13.06 2.76 -17.50
CA ALA A 436 -12.47 1.78 -16.59
C ALA A 436 -12.07 2.37 -15.22
N PHE A 437 -11.58 3.62 -15.17
CA PHE A 437 -11.06 4.23 -13.95
C PHE A 437 -11.94 5.34 -13.38
N TYR A 438 -12.79 5.97 -14.21
CA TYR A 438 -13.67 7.06 -13.79
C TYR A 438 -15.11 6.87 -14.32
N PRO A 439 -15.80 5.81 -13.88
CA PRO A 439 -17.14 5.45 -14.37
C PRO A 439 -18.21 6.53 -14.09
N GLU A 440 -18.01 7.39 -13.08
CA GLU A 440 -18.88 8.54 -12.82
C GLU A 440 -18.86 9.54 -13.98
N LEU A 441 -17.67 9.93 -14.43
CA LEU A 441 -17.53 10.85 -15.57
C LEU A 441 -18.05 10.20 -16.86
N TYR A 442 -17.77 8.90 -17.05
CA TYR A 442 -18.29 8.12 -18.17
C TYR A 442 -19.81 8.20 -18.26
N SER A 443 -20.50 7.93 -17.16
CA SER A 443 -21.96 7.88 -17.10
C SER A 443 -22.62 9.25 -17.15
N TYR A 444 -22.02 10.29 -16.55
CA TYR A 444 -22.48 11.67 -16.72
C TYR A 444 -22.44 12.13 -18.19
N MET A 445 -21.39 11.74 -18.92
CA MET A 445 -21.23 12.04 -20.34
C MET A 445 -21.97 11.07 -21.28
N ALA A 446 -22.79 10.17 -20.75
CA ALA A 446 -23.71 9.38 -21.58
C ALA A 446 -24.79 10.29 -22.23
N PRO A 447 -25.40 9.87 -23.35
CA PRO A 447 -26.42 10.68 -24.02
C PRO A 447 -27.58 10.99 -23.09
N SER A 448 -28.13 12.20 -23.22
CA SER A 448 -29.25 12.63 -22.40
C SER A 448 -30.53 11.85 -22.76
N ILE A 449 -31.30 11.46 -21.75
CA ILE A 449 -32.54 10.68 -21.88
C ILE A 449 -33.68 11.36 -21.11
N GLY A 450 -34.92 10.91 -21.32
CA GLY A 450 -36.07 11.32 -20.52
C GLY A 450 -37.29 11.82 -21.29
N THR A 451 -37.22 11.91 -22.62
CA THR A 451 -38.39 12.18 -23.47
C THR A 451 -38.24 11.53 -24.84
N ILE A 452 -39.38 11.15 -25.43
CA ILE A 452 -39.51 10.69 -26.83
C ILE A 452 -40.49 11.57 -27.62
N ASP A 453 -40.96 12.66 -27.02
CA ASP A 453 -41.84 13.62 -27.68
C ASP A 453 -41.02 14.45 -28.67
N ALA A 454 -41.40 14.41 -29.95
CA ALA A 454 -40.73 15.15 -31.02
C ALA A 454 -40.60 16.66 -30.76
N SER A 455 -41.51 17.26 -29.97
CA SER A 455 -41.45 18.68 -29.58
C SER A 455 -40.43 18.97 -28.46
N GLN A 456 -39.94 17.94 -27.77
CA GLN A 456 -39.05 18.05 -26.61
C GLN A 456 -37.66 17.42 -26.84
N ILE A 457 -37.50 16.54 -27.84
CA ILE A 457 -36.22 15.83 -28.12
C ILE A 457 -35.03 16.77 -28.26
N TRP A 458 -35.23 17.98 -28.82
CA TRP A 458 -34.17 18.97 -28.96
C TRP A 458 -33.48 19.32 -27.64
N ALA A 459 -34.19 19.23 -26.51
CA ALA A 459 -33.64 19.52 -25.19
C ALA A 459 -32.56 18.51 -24.81
N LEU A 460 -32.67 17.25 -25.25
CA LEU A 460 -31.66 16.23 -25.01
C LEU A 460 -30.36 16.56 -25.76
N ASP A 461 -30.46 16.95 -27.03
CA ASP A 461 -29.32 17.39 -27.84
C ASP A 461 -28.64 18.62 -27.21
N TYR A 462 -29.43 19.62 -26.81
CA TYR A 462 -28.94 20.82 -26.14
C TYR A 462 -28.16 20.48 -24.86
N ILE A 463 -28.71 19.59 -24.02
CA ILE A 463 -28.06 19.21 -22.76
C ILE A 463 -26.77 18.44 -23.00
N ASP A 464 -26.69 17.60 -24.04
CA ASP A 464 -25.43 16.98 -24.43
C ASP A 464 -24.38 18.01 -24.88
N HIS A 465 -24.79 19.06 -25.60
CA HIS A 465 -23.90 20.18 -25.94
C HIS A 465 -23.49 20.99 -24.70
N TYR A 466 -24.42 21.24 -23.76
CA TYR A 466 -24.16 21.90 -22.49
C TYR A 466 -23.15 21.12 -21.64
N LYS A 467 -23.33 19.79 -21.49
CA LYS A 467 -22.39 18.94 -20.73
C LYS A 467 -21.00 18.99 -21.33
N LYS A 468 -20.86 18.90 -22.66
CA LYS A 468 -19.57 19.07 -23.35
C LYS A 468 -18.95 20.43 -23.07
N ALA A 469 -19.72 21.51 -23.16
CA ALA A 469 -19.26 22.87 -22.86
C ALA A 469 -18.83 23.05 -21.39
N LYS A 470 -19.57 22.43 -20.44
CA LYS A 470 -19.25 22.41 -19.01
C LYS A 470 -17.95 21.65 -18.72
N ILE A 471 -17.77 20.46 -19.30
CA ILE A 471 -16.52 19.68 -19.17
C ILE A 471 -15.34 20.41 -19.82
N ALA A 472 -15.53 21.05 -20.97
CA ALA A 472 -14.51 21.85 -21.65
C ALA A 472 -14.22 23.21 -20.97
N ASP A 473 -14.99 23.57 -19.94
CA ASP A 473 -14.95 24.86 -19.26
C ASP A 473 -15.00 26.07 -20.24
N LYS A 474 -15.77 25.92 -21.32
CA LYS A 474 -15.77 26.83 -22.47
C LYS A 474 -17.19 27.09 -22.98
N TYR A 475 -17.46 28.33 -23.36
CA TYR A 475 -18.64 28.67 -24.14
C TYR A 475 -18.43 28.26 -25.60
N THR A 476 -19.12 27.23 -26.07
CA THR A 476 -18.93 26.68 -27.41
C THR A 476 -19.87 27.34 -28.43
N ASP A 477 -19.45 27.36 -29.70
CA ASP A 477 -20.27 27.91 -30.79
C ASP A 477 -21.57 27.12 -30.98
N VAL A 478 -21.56 25.82 -30.66
CA VAL A 478 -22.74 24.95 -30.72
C VAL A 478 -23.78 25.38 -29.68
N VAL A 479 -23.37 25.59 -28.43
CA VAL A 479 -24.28 26.08 -27.37
C VAL A 479 -24.77 27.49 -27.69
N ASP A 480 -23.91 28.36 -28.25
CA ASP A 480 -24.32 29.69 -28.70
C ASP A 480 -25.42 29.62 -29.77
N ALA A 481 -25.26 28.72 -30.75
CA ALA A 481 -26.24 28.51 -31.81
C ALA A 481 -27.57 27.97 -31.25
N ASP A 482 -27.52 27.02 -30.31
CA ASP A 482 -28.72 26.49 -29.67
C ASP A 482 -29.46 27.55 -28.86
N ILE A 483 -28.75 28.35 -28.06
CA ILE A 483 -29.35 29.45 -27.30
C ILE A 483 -29.94 30.51 -28.21
N LYS A 484 -29.27 30.86 -29.32
CA LYS A 484 -29.84 31.76 -30.35
C LYS A 484 -31.05 31.18 -31.06
N LYS A 485 -31.27 29.87 -31.00
CA LYS A 485 -32.45 29.22 -31.58
C LYS A 485 -33.61 29.15 -30.59
N TYR A 486 -33.36 28.68 -29.39
CA TYR A 486 -34.42 28.39 -28.41
C TYR A 486 -34.67 29.55 -27.44
N ASN A 487 -33.66 30.38 -27.17
CA ASN A 487 -33.71 31.48 -26.21
C ASN A 487 -33.24 32.82 -26.83
N ALA A 488 -33.51 33.00 -28.13
CA ALA A 488 -33.17 34.23 -28.86
C ALA A 488 -33.94 35.44 -28.33
N ASN A 489 -35.18 35.23 -27.91
CA ASN A 489 -36.08 36.22 -27.35
C ASN A 489 -37.22 35.53 -26.56
N GLU A 490 -38.10 36.33 -25.99
CA GLU A 490 -39.27 35.87 -25.23
C GLU A 490 -40.15 34.88 -26.03
N ALA A 491 -40.37 35.12 -27.32
CA ALA A 491 -41.26 34.28 -28.12
C ALA A 491 -40.66 32.89 -28.38
N SER A 492 -39.37 32.80 -28.70
CA SER A 492 -38.71 31.50 -28.88
C SER A 492 -38.67 30.71 -27.57
N PHE A 493 -38.41 31.39 -26.46
CA PHE A 493 -38.37 30.79 -25.12
C PHE A 493 -39.74 30.22 -24.73
N LEU A 494 -40.79 31.05 -24.79
CA LEU A 494 -42.15 30.62 -24.44
C LEU A 494 -42.67 29.51 -25.35
N SER A 495 -42.20 29.43 -26.60
CA SER A 495 -42.59 28.36 -27.52
C SER A 495 -42.20 26.98 -27.01
N TRP A 496 -41.04 26.82 -26.38
CA TRP A 496 -40.63 25.52 -25.84
C TRP A 496 -40.95 25.37 -24.35
N TYR A 497 -40.90 26.45 -23.57
CA TYR A 497 -41.24 26.43 -22.14
C TYR A 497 -42.64 25.84 -21.91
N ASN A 498 -43.61 26.25 -22.74
CA ASN A 498 -44.98 25.78 -22.67
C ASN A 498 -45.20 24.35 -23.22
N CYS A 499 -44.19 23.74 -23.85
CA CYS A 499 -44.24 22.33 -24.26
C CYS A 499 -43.97 21.37 -23.10
N PHE A 500 -43.40 21.86 -22.00
CA PHE A 500 -43.19 21.08 -20.79
C PHE A 500 -44.29 21.39 -19.77
N LYS A 501 -44.52 20.47 -18.84
CA LYS A 501 -45.43 20.67 -17.71
C LYS A 501 -44.63 20.86 -16.43
N THR A 502 -45.22 21.50 -15.42
CA THR A 502 -44.60 21.59 -14.09
C THR A 502 -44.55 20.21 -13.42
N THR A 503 -43.63 20.04 -12.48
CA THR A 503 -43.48 18.79 -11.70
C THR A 503 -44.79 18.36 -11.05
N ARG A 504 -45.49 19.31 -10.42
CA ARG A 504 -46.80 19.06 -9.81
C ARG A 504 -47.86 18.67 -10.84
N SER A 505 -47.88 19.29 -12.01
CA SER A 505 -48.86 18.93 -13.05
C SER A 505 -48.67 17.50 -13.55
N ILE A 506 -47.42 17.03 -13.62
CA ILE A 506 -47.09 15.66 -14.02
C ILE A 506 -47.44 14.65 -12.93
N LEU A 507 -47.17 14.98 -11.66
CA LEU A 507 -47.26 14.05 -10.54
C LEU A 507 -48.57 14.12 -9.74
N SER A 508 -49.40 15.14 -9.95
CA SER A 508 -50.66 15.36 -9.19
C SER A 508 -51.66 14.20 -9.23
N SER A 509 -51.55 13.30 -10.20
CA SER A 509 -52.41 12.10 -10.33
C SER A 509 -51.73 10.80 -9.89
N ARG A 510 -50.53 10.88 -9.31
CA ARG A 510 -49.69 9.72 -8.95
C ARG A 510 -49.74 9.43 -7.45
N GLU A 511 -50.89 8.99 -6.98
CA GLU A 511 -51.12 8.52 -5.60
C GLU A 511 -50.36 7.23 -5.26
N ASP A 512 -49.77 6.57 -6.25
CA ASP A 512 -48.96 5.36 -6.11
C ASP A 512 -47.51 5.62 -5.67
N ILE A 513 -47.09 6.88 -5.52
CA ILE A 513 -45.75 7.26 -5.05
C ILE A 513 -45.79 7.46 -3.53
N ASP A 514 -44.98 6.68 -2.82
CA ASP A 514 -44.93 6.71 -1.35
C ASP A 514 -44.08 7.87 -0.81
N ILE A 515 -42.97 8.20 -1.50
CA ILE A 515 -42.01 9.23 -1.07
C ILE A 515 -41.52 10.07 -2.25
N PHE A 516 -41.51 11.38 -2.06
CA PHE A 516 -40.82 12.35 -2.91
C PHE A 516 -39.51 12.78 -2.26
N TYR A 517 -38.39 12.52 -2.93
CA TYR A 517 -37.08 13.07 -2.57
C TYR A 517 -36.80 14.30 -3.43
N TRP A 518 -36.63 15.45 -2.78
CA TRP A 518 -36.28 16.70 -3.44
C TRP A 518 -34.79 16.97 -3.29
N ILE A 519 -34.09 17.10 -4.43
CA ILE A 519 -32.69 17.52 -4.50
C ILE A 519 -32.63 18.95 -5.01
N ASP A 520 -32.00 19.84 -4.24
CA ASP A 520 -31.86 21.28 -4.54
C ASP A 520 -30.81 21.50 -5.64
N GLY A 521 -31.17 22.21 -6.71
CA GLY A 521 -30.26 22.50 -7.83
C GLY A 521 -30.02 21.35 -8.82
N LEU A 522 -30.91 20.36 -8.89
CA LEU A 522 -30.80 19.21 -9.80
C LEU A 522 -31.40 19.49 -11.19
N GLY A 523 -30.53 19.63 -12.20
CA GLY A 523 -30.90 19.74 -13.62
C GLY A 523 -31.04 18.40 -14.35
N ILE A 524 -31.57 18.41 -15.58
CA ILE A 524 -31.72 17.19 -16.40
C ILE A 524 -30.41 16.64 -16.95
N ASP A 525 -29.30 17.39 -16.88
CA ASP A 525 -27.95 16.93 -17.22
C ASP A 525 -27.49 15.73 -16.38
N TRP A 526 -28.03 15.59 -15.16
CA TRP A 526 -27.69 14.51 -14.24
C TRP A 526 -28.43 13.19 -14.50
N ILE A 527 -29.48 13.18 -15.32
CA ILE A 527 -30.33 11.99 -15.54
C ILE A 527 -29.50 10.75 -15.92
N PRO A 528 -28.57 10.79 -16.88
CA PRO A 528 -27.83 9.59 -17.29
C PRO A 528 -26.96 9.02 -16.17
N PHE A 529 -26.35 9.89 -15.35
CA PHE A 529 -25.57 9.44 -14.20
C PHE A 529 -26.45 8.80 -13.13
N ILE A 530 -27.58 9.44 -12.77
CA ILE A 530 -28.51 8.88 -11.78
C ILE A 530 -29.06 7.54 -12.26
N ALA A 531 -29.42 7.42 -13.54
CA ALA A 531 -29.87 6.16 -14.13
C ALA A 531 -28.83 5.05 -13.98
N HIS A 532 -27.55 5.36 -14.21
CA HIS A 532 -26.46 4.41 -13.99
C HIS A 532 -26.33 3.99 -12.52
N LEU A 533 -26.41 4.93 -11.57
CA LEU A 533 -26.34 4.64 -10.13
C LEU A 533 -27.49 3.75 -9.66
N VAL A 534 -28.70 3.96 -10.18
CA VAL A 534 -29.84 3.07 -9.90
C VAL A 534 -29.62 1.69 -10.52
N ALA A 535 -29.06 1.61 -11.72
CA ALA A 535 -28.76 0.34 -12.39
C ALA A 535 -27.76 -0.54 -11.60
N GLU A 536 -26.82 0.08 -10.87
CA GLU A 536 -25.90 -0.64 -9.95
C GLU A 536 -26.67 -1.44 -8.86
N ARG A 537 -27.93 -1.06 -8.56
CA ARG A 537 -28.80 -1.67 -7.53
C ARG A 537 -29.90 -2.59 -8.07
N GLU A 538 -29.89 -2.94 -9.35
CA GLU A 538 -30.93 -3.83 -9.92
C GLU A 538 -31.00 -5.20 -9.23
N LYS A 539 -29.86 -5.70 -8.72
CA LYS A 539 -29.79 -6.97 -7.95
C LYS A 539 -30.49 -6.88 -6.59
N ASP A 540 -30.63 -5.67 -6.06
CA ASP A 540 -31.33 -5.38 -4.80
C ASP A 540 -32.82 -5.08 -5.04
N HIS A 541 -33.33 -5.42 -6.23
CA HIS A 541 -34.70 -5.13 -6.67
C HIS A 541 -35.02 -3.63 -6.66
N VAL A 542 -34.08 -2.80 -7.12
CA VAL A 542 -34.28 -1.35 -7.29
C VAL A 542 -34.23 -1.03 -8.77
N TYR A 543 -35.34 -0.53 -9.33
CA TYR A 543 -35.45 -0.27 -10.77
C TYR A 543 -35.90 1.17 -11.04
N LEU A 544 -35.15 1.88 -11.88
CA LEU A 544 -35.61 3.11 -12.50
C LEU A 544 -36.68 2.75 -13.54
N ASN A 545 -37.93 3.13 -13.29
CA ASN A 545 -39.10 2.69 -14.05
C ASN A 545 -39.65 3.75 -15.00
N ASP A 546 -39.44 5.03 -14.69
CA ASP A 546 -39.89 6.13 -15.54
C ASP A 546 -39.00 7.34 -15.32
N VAL A 547 -38.72 8.08 -16.39
CA VAL A 547 -38.06 9.39 -16.36
C VAL A 547 -38.94 10.35 -17.13
N LYS A 548 -39.17 11.52 -16.54
CA LYS A 548 -39.88 12.63 -17.18
C LYS A 548 -39.09 13.91 -17.01
N ILE A 549 -39.31 14.83 -17.94
CA ILE A 549 -38.77 16.19 -17.89
C ILE A 549 -39.92 17.15 -17.59
N ALA A 550 -39.73 17.97 -16.56
CA ALA A 550 -40.62 19.06 -16.20
C ALA A 550 -39.92 20.41 -16.38
N HIS A 551 -40.66 21.50 -16.27
CA HIS A 551 -40.07 22.83 -16.12
C HIS A 551 -40.32 23.39 -14.71
N ALA A 552 -39.35 24.14 -14.23
CA ALA A 552 -39.44 25.01 -13.05
C ALA A 552 -40.21 26.30 -13.38
N PHE A 553 -40.73 26.95 -12.34
CA PHE A 553 -41.23 28.32 -12.41
C PHE A 553 -40.10 29.33 -12.46
N LEU A 554 -40.40 30.49 -13.05
CA LEU A 554 -39.51 31.64 -13.11
C LEU A 554 -39.79 32.64 -11.95
N PRO A 555 -38.76 33.32 -11.41
CA PRO A 555 -37.34 32.98 -11.59
C PRO A 555 -37.05 31.58 -11.04
N THR A 556 -36.10 30.87 -11.66
CA THR A 556 -35.70 29.49 -11.28
C THR A 556 -34.92 29.48 -9.97
N ILE A 557 -35.58 29.85 -8.88
CA ILE A 557 -35.03 29.91 -7.52
C ILE A 557 -35.82 29.02 -6.57
N THR A 558 -35.14 28.57 -5.52
CA THR A 558 -35.69 27.71 -4.48
C THR A 558 -36.95 28.28 -3.83
N GLU A 559 -36.98 29.58 -3.49
CA GLU A 559 -38.11 30.18 -2.77
C GLU A 559 -39.44 30.11 -3.54
N ILE A 560 -39.37 30.12 -4.87
CA ILE A 560 -40.55 30.04 -5.75
C ILE A 560 -40.95 28.57 -5.95
N ASN A 561 -40.00 27.73 -6.33
CA ASN A 561 -40.27 26.37 -6.77
C ASN A 561 -40.55 25.41 -5.61
N LYS A 562 -39.87 25.58 -4.47
CA LYS A 562 -40.14 24.82 -3.25
C LYS A 562 -41.62 24.87 -2.84
N ARG A 563 -42.25 26.04 -2.94
CA ARG A 563 -43.66 26.24 -2.55
C ARG A 563 -44.63 25.43 -3.41
N ASP A 564 -44.29 25.16 -4.67
CA ASP A 564 -45.15 24.31 -5.51
C ASP A 564 -44.85 22.83 -5.31
N LEU A 565 -43.60 22.46 -5.07
CA LEU A 565 -43.21 21.09 -4.76
C LEU A 565 -43.78 20.60 -3.42
N GLU A 566 -43.81 21.43 -2.38
CA GLU A 566 -44.36 21.07 -1.07
C GLU A 566 -45.84 20.67 -1.14
N LYS A 567 -46.59 21.15 -2.14
CA LYS A 567 -47.99 20.75 -2.38
C LYS A 567 -48.15 19.30 -2.85
N LEU A 568 -47.06 18.61 -3.21
CA LEU A 568 -47.11 17.16 -3.48
C LEU A 568 -47.44 16.36 -2.21
N GLN A 569 -47.21 16.93 -1.02
CA GLN A 569 -47.59 16.34 0.26
C GLN A 569 -49.10 16.23 0.46
N ASP A 570 -49.90 17.05 -0.24
CA ASP A 570 -51.36 17.05 -0.13
C ASP A 570 -51.98 15.69 -0.51
N GLY A 571 -51.24 14.86 -1.27
CA GLY A 571 -51.61 13.49 -1.63
C GLY A 571 -51.29 12.41 -0.57
N GLY A 572 -50.77 12.79 0.61
CA GLY A 572 -50.44 11.87 1.70
C GLY A 572 -49.07 11.18 1.60
N ALA A 573 -48.29 11.48 0.56
CA ALA A 573 -46.92 10.99 0.38
C ALA A 573 -45.93 11.75 1.28
N GLU A 574 -44.87 11.06 1.70
CA GLU A 574 -43.77 11.69 2.44
C GLU A 574 -42.94 12.58 1.49
N PHE A 575 -42.45 13.73 1.96
CA PHE A 575 -41.64 14.65 1.16
C PHE A 575 -40.39 15.04 1.93
N VAL A 576 -39.23 14.71 1.37
CA VAL A 576 -37.92 14.80 2.05
C VAL A 576 -36.95 15.59 1.18
N LYS A 577 -36.42 16.71 1.69
CA LYS A 577 -35.25 17.37 1.07
C LYS A 577 -34.01 16.53 1.36
N ILE A 578 -33.25 16.19 0.32
CA ILE A 578 -32.00 15.44 0.43
C ILE A 578 -30.99 15.94 -0.61
N GLY A 579 -29.75 16.16 -0.18
CA GLY A 579 -28.73 16.76 -1.04
C GLY A 579 -28.94 18.26 -1.28
N ASP A 580 -27.84 18.93 -1.60
CA ASP A 580 -27.80 20.37 -1.87
C ASP A 580 -26.69 20.66 -2.89
N ILE A 581 -27.05 20.64 -4.18
CA ILE A 581 -26.12 20.89 -5.27
C ILE A 581 -25.85 22.39 -5.39
N ASP A 582 -26.87 23.20 -5.13
CA ASP A 582 -26.79 24.65 -5.14
C ASP A 582 -25.75 25.18 -4.13
N GLU A 583 -25.76 24.67 -2.89
CA GLU A 583 -24.78 25.06 -1.87
C GLU A 583 -23.34 24.75 -2.32
N LEU A 584 -23.12 23.62 -3.01
CA LEU A 584 -21.81 23.27 -3.54
C LEU A 584 -21.39 24.22 -4.67
N ALA A 585 -22.31 24.54 -5.58
CA ALA A 585 -22.07 25.41 -6.73
C ALA A 585 -21.68 26.86 -6.34
N HIS A 586 -22.12 27.31 -5.16
CA HIS A 586 -21.84 28.62 -4.62
C HIS A 586 -20.58 28.71 -3.74
N LYS A 587 -19.87 27.60 -3.49
CA LYS A 587 -18.61 27.63 -2.72
C LYS A 587 -17.50 28.27 -3.54
N ASN A 588 -16.81 29.24 -2.95
CA ASN A 588 -15.65 29.90 -3.58
C ASN A 588 -14.48 28.92 -3.87
N THR A 589 -14.46 27.75 -3.23
CA THR A 589 -13.49 26.68 -3.48
C THR A 589 -13.90 25.76 -4.63
N ASN A 590 -15.08 25.96 -5.22
CA ASN A 590 -15.59 25.20 -6.35
C ASN A 590 -14.93 25.73 -7.63
N THR A 591 -13.74 25.23 -7.96
CA THR A 591 -12.95 25.70 -9.12
C THR A 591 -12.80 24.61 -10.16
N TYR A 592 -12.80 24.98 -11.45
CA TYR A 592 -12.50 24.03 -12.52
C TYR A 592 -11.04 23.53 -12.44
N PRO A 593 -10.76 22.23 -12.66
CA PRO A 593 -11.69 21.12 -12.91
C PRO A 593 -12.19 20.37 -11.66
N SER A 594 -11.70 20.73 -10.47
CA SER A 594 -12.02 20.01 -9.22
C SER A 594 -13.49 20.11 -8.82
N ASN A 595 -14.21 21.15 -9.25
CA ASN A 595 -15.65 21.30 -9.06
C ASN A 595 -16.45 20.12 -9.65
N ILE A 596 -16.12 19.69 -10.86
CA ILE A 596 -16.81 18.58 -11.54
C ILE A 596 -16.58 17.27 -10.76
N VAL A 597 -15.38 17.06 -10.23
CA VAL A 597 -15.08 15.90 -9.36
C VAL A 597 -15.95 15.94 -8.11
N ALA A 598 -16.01 17.08 -7.43
CA ALA A 598 -16.79 17.26 -6.21
C ALA A 598 -18.30 17.08 -6.44
N GLU A 599 -18.83 17.58 -7.55
CA GLU A 599 -20.23 17.42 -7.93
C GLU A 599 -20.59 15.96 -8.21
N LEU A 600 -19.74 15.23 -8.96
CA LEU A 600 -19.95 13.81 -9.24
C LEU A 600 -19.92 12.97 -7.95
N GLU A 601 -18.99 13.26 -7.04
CA GLU A 601 -18.89 12.58 -5.75
C GLU A 601 -20.09 12.86 -4.84
N MET A 602 -20.55 14.12 -4.79
CA MET A 602 -21.73 14.51 -4.04
C MET A 602 -23.00 13.87 -4.62
N MET A 603 -23.17 13.86 -5.94
CA MET A 603 -24.32 13.22 -6.59
C MET A 603 -24.35 11.71 -6.30
N ARG A 604 -23.22 11.01 -6.43
CA ARG A 604 -23.12 9.59 -6.06
C ARG A 604 -23.49 9.37 -4.58
N LYS A 605 -23.05 10.25 -3.68
CA LYS A 605 -23.37 10.18 -2.26
C LYS A 605 -24.87 10.35 -2.01
N VAL A 606 -25.48 11.40 -2.55
CA VAL A 606 -26.91 11.72 -2.37
C VAL A 606 -27.79 10.60 -2.90
N ILE A 607 -27.52 10.11 -4.12
CA ILE A 607 -28.31 9.02 -4.70
C ILE A 607 -28.13 7.73 -3.89
N ASN A 608 -26.91 7.37 -3.47
CA ASN A 608 -26.72 6.20 -2.60
C ASN A 608 -27.43 6.34 -1.25
N GLU A 609 -27.50 7.54 -0.69
CA GLU A 609 -28.27 7.78 0.54
C GLU A 609 -29.76 7.50 0.33
N ILE A 610 -30.35 8.00 -0.75
CA ILE A 610 -31.74 7.68 -1.16
C ILE A 610 -31.91 6.17 -1.33
N LEU A 611 -31.02 5.52 -2.07
CA LEU A 611 -31.11 4.09 -2.37
C LEU A 611 -30.85 3.18 -1.15
N ASN A 612 -30.10 3.64 -0.15
CA ASN A 612 -29.88 2.91 1.10
C ASN A 612 -31.08 3.03 2.05
N LEU A 613 -31.83 4.14 1.99
CA LEU A 613 -33.08 4.35 2.72
C LEU A 613 -34.28 3.67 2.04
N TYR A 614 -34.08 3.18 0.82
CA TYR A 614 -35.10 2.50 0.04
C TYR A 614 -35.52 1.18 0.70
N ALA A 615 -36.79 1.11 1.11
CA ALA A 615 -37.37 -0.05 1.78
C ALA A 615 -38.47 -0.72 0.92
N GLY A 616 -38.25 -0.81 -0.40
CA GLY A 616 -39.22 -1.39 -1.35
C GLY A 616 -40.40 -0.47 -1.71
N LYS A 617 -40.40 0.77 -1.22
CA LYS A 617 -41.39 1.81 -1.52
C LYS A 617 -41.25 2.32 -2.95
N LYS A 618 -42.31 2.80 -3.58
CA LYS A 618 -42.21 3.54 -4.84
C LYS A 618 -41.85 4.98 -4.56
N ILE A 619 -40.70 5.43 -5.07
CA ILE A 619 -40.16 6.76 -4.79
C ILE A 619 -40.05 7.60 -6.07
N ALA A 620 -40.09 8.92 -5.93
CA ALA A 620 -39.77 9.85 -6.99
C ALA A 620 -38.69 10.85 -6.55
N ILE A 621 -37.66 11.02 -7.37
CA ILE A 621 -36.67 12.08 -7.22
C ILE A 621 -37.11 13.27 -8.07
N VAL A 622 -37.21 14.44 -7.47
CA VAL A 622 -37.65 15.69 -8.09
C VAL A 622 -36.69 16.84 -7.78
N SER A 623 -36.78 17.91 -8.55
CA SER A 623 -35.98 19.13 -8.37
C SER A 623 -36.83 20.38 -8.50
N ASP A 624 -36.35 21.46 -7.89
CA ASP A 624 -36.91 22.80 -7.92
C ASP A 624 -36.32 23.67 -9.03
N HIS A 625 -35.03 23.52 -9.34
CA HIS A 625 -34.36 24.11 -10.51
C HIS A 625 -33.08 23.34 -10.86
N GLY A 626 -32.50 23.64 -12.03
CA GLY A 626 -31.14 23.24 -12.36
C GLY A 626 -30.12 24.36 -12.15
N LEU A 627 -28.88 24.13 -12.60
CA LEU A 627 -27.76 25.05 -12.44
C LEU A 627 -27.04 25.25 -13.77
N SER A 628 -26.65 26.50 -14.05
CA SER A 628 -25.84 26.84 -15.21
C SER A 628 -24.44 27.32 -14.82
N TYR A 629 -23.44 26.67 -15.41
CA TYR A 629 -22.03 27.05 -15.30
C TYR A 629 -21.53 27.92 -16.45
N LEU A 630 -22.25 28.02 -17.55
CA LEU A 630 -21.82 28.80 -18.73
C LEU A 630 -21.94 30.32 -18.58
N PRO A 631 -22.78 30.89 -17.70
CA PRO A 631 -22.84 32.33 -17.51
C PRO A 631 -21.53 32.98 -17.05
N GLN A 632 -20.70 32.25 -16.31
CA GLN A 632 -19.35 32.71 -15.95
C GLN A 632 -18.43 32.92 -17.18
N LYS A 633 -18.78 32.34 -18.34
CA LYS A 633 -18.01 32.42 -19.58
C LYS A 633 -18.51 33.54 -20.50
N GLN A 634 -19.58 34.23 -20.13
CA GLN A 634 -20.15 35.35 -20.89
C GLN A 634 -19.88 36.69 -20.21
N SER A 635 -20.09 37.78 -20.96
CA SER A 635 -20.02 39.14 -20.41
C SER A 635 -21.31 39.50 -19.66
N GLY A 636 -21.20 40.39 -18.67
CA GLY A 636 -22.35 41.06 -18.07
C GLY A 636 -22.92 42.14 -18.98
N LEU A 637 -24.23 42.37 -18.91
CA LEU A 637 -24.94 43.37 -19.71
C LEU A 637 -25.07 44.73 -19.00
N HIS A 638 -24.99 44.75 -17.66
CA HIS A 638 -25.06 45.96 -16.83
C HIS A 638 -26.32 46.83 -17.06
N PHE A 639 -27.50 46.22 -17.07
CA PHE A 639 -28.77 46.94 -17.24
C PHE A 639 -29.08 47.92 -16.09
N VAL A 640 -29.07 49.23 -16.38
CA VAL A 640 -29.42 50.27 -15.39
C VAL A 640 -30.89 50.17 -14.97
N GLY A 641 -31.17 50.45 -13.69
CA GLY A 641 -32.54 50.48 -13.14
C GLY A 641 -33.02 49.16 -12.54
N PHE A 642 -32.10 48.20 -12.36
CA PHE A 642 -32.35 46.91 -11.72
C PHE A 642 -31.36 46.63 -10.58
N ASP A 643 -31.85 45.95 -9.56
CA ASP A 643 -31.05 45.26 -8.55
C ASP A 643 -30.88 43.80 -8.99
N TYR A 644 -29.63 43.35 -9.12
CA TYR A 644 -29.32 42.03 -9.67
C TYR A 644 -29.23 40.97 -8.57
N CYS A 645 -29.82 39.81 -8.83
CA CYS A 645 -29.88 38.70 -7.89
C CYS A 645 -29.26 37.44 -8.52
N HIS A 646 -28.71 36.55 -7.69
CA HIS A 646 -28.09 35.28 -8.11
C HIS A 646 -27.12 35.45 -9.29
N GLY A 647 -26.14 36.34 -9.13
CA GLY A 647 -25.16 36.63 -10.18
C GLY A 647 -25.72 37.38 -11.40
N GLY A 648 -26.94 37.93 -11.30
CA GLY A 648 -27.65 38.61 -12.37
C GLY A 648 -28.33 37.67 -13.36
N ARG A 649 -28.63 36.44 -12.94
CA ARG A 649 -29.53 35.54 -13.69
C ARG A 649 -30.98 36.02 -13.64
N TYR A 650 -31.37 36.73 -12.58
CA TYR A 650 -32.55 37.59 -12.60
C TYR A 650 -32.26 38.93 -11.93
N ALA A 651 -33.16 39.89 -12.14
CA ALA A 651 -33.04 41.21 -11.56
C ALA A 651 -34.42 41.78 -11.21
N VAL A 652 -34.48 42.56 -10.13
CA VAL A 652 -35.68 43.24 -9.65
C VAL A 652 -35.57 44.72 -10.01
N ARG A 653 -36.59 45.25 -10.68
CA ARG A 653 -36.61 46.64 -11.13
C ARG A 653 -36.67 47.59 -9.93
N THR A 654 -35.80 48.59 -9.91
CA THR A 654 -35.76 49.65 -8.88
C THR A 654 -36.23 51.01 -9.39
N SER A 655 -36.13 51.28 -10.69
CA SER A 655 -36.56 52.55 -11.30
C SER A 655 -36.78 52.44 -12.81
N GLY A 656 -37.49 53.39 -13.41
CA GLY A 656 -37.77 53.42 -14.87
C GLY A 656 -38.90 52.47 -15.31
N ILE A 657 -39.12 52.36 -16.62
CA ILE A 657 -40.07 51.38 -17.23
C ILE A 657 -39.22 50.29 -17.89
N ALA A 658 -39.43 49.03 -17.51
CA ALA A 658 -38.79 47.91 -18.20
C ALA A 658 -39.39 47.76 -19.60
N THR A 659 -38.53 47.72 -20.62
CA THR A 659 -38.92 47.52 -22.02
C THR A 659 -38.72 46.07 -22.42
N LYS A 660 -39.34 45.61 -23.51
CA LYS A 660 -38.96 44.31 -24.08
C LYS A 660 -37.52 44.35 -24.59
N ASP A 661 -36.77 43.29 -24.34
CA ASP A 661 -35.38 43.12 -24.77
C ASP A 661 -35.14 41.63 -25.06
N ASP A 662 -34.28 41.33 -26.03
CA ASP A 662 -33.96 39.95 -26.43
C ASP A 662 -33.08 39.21 -25.40
N ASN A 663 -32.58 39.90 -24.37
CA ASN A 663 -31.73 39.31 -23.32
C ASN A 663 -32.49 38.91 -22.04
N TYR A 664 -33.74 39.34 -21.85
CA TYR A 664 -34.52 38.94 -20.68
C TYR A 664 -36.02 38.77 -20.95
N HIS A 665 -36.65 37.93 -20.15
CA HIS A 665 -38.10 37.77 -20.08
C HIS A 665 -38.62 38.52 -18.85
N LEU A 666 -39.68 39.32 -19.04
CA LEU A 666 -40.36 40.02 -17.96
C LEU A 666 -41.53 39.17 -17.46
N LEU A 667 -41.59 38.94 -16.15
CA LEU A 667 -42.72 38.25 -15.53
C LEU A 667 -43.95 39.17 -15.45
N ASP A 668 -45.13 38.60 -15.16
CA ASP A 668 -46.45 39.26 -15.24
C ASP A 668 -46.57 40.57 -14.43
N SER A 669 -45.72 40.80 -13.42
CA SER A 669 -45.68 42.06 -12.66
C SER A 669 -44.87 43.18 -13.36
N LEU A 670 -44.12 42.86 -14.42
CA LEU A 670 -43.11 43.71 -15.07
C LEU A 670 -42.01 44.23 -14.12
N GLU A 671 -41.88 43.60 -12.94
CA GLU A 671 -40.89 43.97 -11.92
C GLU A 671 -39.68 43.05 -11.91
N ILE A 672 -39.82 41.83 -12.40
CA ILE A 672 -38.76 40.82 -12.40
C ILE A 672 -38.37 40.51 -13.85
N ALA A 673 -37.08 40.66 -14.14
CA ALA A 673 -36.47 40.28 -15.41
C ALA A 673 -35.59 39.04 -15.21
N CYS A 674 -35.84 37.97 -15.97
CA CYS A 674 -35.05 36.74 -15.97
C CYS A 674 -34.20 36.66 -17.23
N ALA A 675 -32.91 36.37 -17.10
CA ALA A 675 -31.98 36.29 -18.21
C ALA A 675 -32.38 35.18 -19.19
N LEU A 676 -32.62 35.51 -20.45
CA LEU A 676 -32.98 34.55 -21.48
C LEU A 676 -31.80 33.66 -21.88
N ASN A 677 -30.61 34.25 -21.94
CA ASN A 677 -29.40 33.57 -22.39
C ASN A 677 -28.36 33.52 -21.26
N HIS A 678 -27.16 33.01 -21.54
CA HIS A 678 -26.09 32.87 -20.55
C HIS A 678 -25.46 34.21 -20.13
N LYS A 679 -25.80 35.35 -20.73
CA LYS A 679 -25.28 36.65 -20.25
C LYS A 679 -25.98 37.01 -18.94
N SER A 680 -25.20 37.54 -18.00
CA SER A 680 -25.75 38.13 -16.78
C SER A 680 -26.38 39.48 -17.09
N LEU A 681 -27.54 39.77 -16.49
CA LEU A 681 -28.18 41.09 -16.58
C LEU A 681 -27.34 42.17 -15.90
N GLY A 682 -26.52 41.78 -14.93
CA GLY A 682 -25.63 42.67 -14.19
C GLY A 682 -24.17 42.49 -14.57
N ASN A 683 -23.32 42.27 -13.56
CA ASN A 683 -21.90 42.00 -13.75
C ASN A 683 -21.67 40.57 -14.23
N LYS A 684 -20.53 40.35 -14.90
CA LYS A 684 -20.06 38.99 -15.22
C LYS A 684 -19.97 38.14 -13.94
N ILE A 685 -20.46 36.89 -14.02
CA ILE A 685 -20.37 35.92 -12.94
C ILE A 685 -18.92 35.46 -12.77
N SER A 686 -18.47 35.36 -11.52
CA SER A 686 -17.11 34.95 -11.19
C SER A 686 -16.81 33.52 -11.66
N SER A 687 -15.56 33.27 -12.02
CA SER A 687 -15.11 31.94 -12.46
C SER A 687 -15.28 30.91 -11.35
N GLY A 688 -15.69 29.69 -11.70
CA GLY A 688 -15.94 28.56 -10.81
C GLY A 688 -17.38 28.47 -10.27
N LEU A 689 -18.18 29.53 -10.37
CA LEU A 689 -19.51 29.56 -9.76
C LEU A 689 -20.60 29.08 -10.72
N GLY A 690 -21.42 28.15 -10.24
CA GLY A 690 -22.73 27.87 -10.83
C GLY A 690 -23.72 28.98 -10.46
N SER A 691 -24.75 29.14 -11.28
CA SER A 691 -25.79 30.15 -11.07
C SER A 691 -27.14 29.66 -11.56
N HIS A 692 -28.21 30.23 -11.00
CA HIS A 692 -29.58 29.92 -11.33
C HIS A 692 -30.47 31.17 -11.22
N GLY A 693 -31.72 31.10 -11.65
CA GLY A 693 -32.71 32.19 -11.62
C GLY A 693 -33.12 32.71 -13.01
N GLY A 694 -32.42 32.28 -14.07
CA GLY A 694 -32.67 32.64 -15.46
C GLY A 694 -33.54 31.63 -16.20
N CYS A 695 -33.53 31.72 -17.53
CA CYS A 695 -34.43 30.97 -18.41
C CYS A 695 -33.72 29.94 -19.31
N THR A 696 -32.41 29.69 -19.12
CA THR A 696 -31.70 28.73 -19.98
C THR A 696 -32.21 27.30 -19.71
N PRO A 697 -32.20 26.40 -20.72
CA PRO A 697 -32.84 25.09 -20.55
C PRO A 697 -32.27 24.27 -19.40
N GLU A 698 -30.98 24.35 -19.10
CA GLU A 698 -30.34 23.66 -17.98
C GLU A 698 -30.71 24.22 -16.59
N GLU A 699 -31.20 25.46 -16.49
CA GLU A 699 -31.75 26.04 -15.26
C GLU A 699 -33.23 25.69 -15.09
N VAL A 700 -33.97 25.69 -16.20
CA VAL A 700 -35.44 25.56 -16.22
C VAL A 700 -35.91 24.11 -16.24
N LEU A 701 -35.25 23.23 -16.99
CA LEU A 701 -35.68 21.85 -17.14
C LEU A 701 -35.16 21.01 -15.98
N VAL A 702 -36.09 20.34 -15.30
CA VAL A 702 -35.83 19.56 -14.10
C VAL A 702 -36.29 18.09 -14.26
N PRO A 703 -35.56 17.12 -13.69
CA PRO A 703 -35.88 15.72 -13.83
C PRO A 703 -36.96 15.27 -12.85
N ILE A 704 -37.71 14.25 -13.27
CA ILE A 704 -38.55 13.41 -12.41
C ILE A 704 -38.12 11.97 -12.67
N LEU A 705 -37.52 11.31 -11.67
CA LEU A 705 -37.09 9.91 -11.75
C LEU A 705 -37.94 9.06 -10.83
N ILE A 706 -38.62 8.04 -11.36
CA ILE A 706 -39.49 7.15 -10.57
C ILE A 706 -38.83 5.80 -10.40
N ILE A 707 -38.59 5.41 -9.15
CA ILE A 707 -37.90 4.18 -8.78
C ILE A 707 -38.86 3.28 -8.00
N SER A 708 -38.85 1.97 -8.30
CA SER A 708 -39.71 1.00 -7.60
C SER A 708 -39.13 -0.41 -7.60
N SER A 709 -39.77 -1.33 -6.87
CA SER A 709 -39.27 -2.69 -6.63
C SER A 709 -39.56 -3.67 -7.75
N CYS A 710 -40.37 -3.25 -8.72
CA CYS A 710 -40.77 -4.06 -9.86
C CYS A 710 -40.24 -3.40 -11.13
N ALA A 711 -39.53 -4.17 -11.95
CA ALA A 711 -39.14 -3.73 -13.28
C ALA A 711 -40.36 -3.68 -14.21
N ASN A 712 -40.46 -2.62 -15.02
CA ASN A 712 -41.42 -2.56 -16.12
C ASN A 712 -41.12 -3.64 -17.19
N SER A 713 -42.17 -4.20 -17.81
CA SER A 713 -42.01 -5.18 -18.89
C SER A 713 -41.43 -4.52 -20.15
N LYS A 714 -40.29 -5.01 -20.64
CA LYS A 714 -39.63 -4.51 -21.86
C LYS A 714 -40.26 -5.12 -23.12
N THR A 715 -40.73 -4.29 -24.08
CA THR A 715 -41.42 -4.73 -25.30
C THR A 715 -41.01 -3.93 -26.55
N TRP A 716 -39.71 -3.74 -26.79
CA TRP A 716 -39.26 -3.04 -28.00
C TRP A 716 -39.06 -3.98 -29.20
N LYS A 717 -39.13 -3.45 -30.42
CA LYS A 717 -38.78 -4.11 -31.67
C LYS A 717 -37.98 -3.15 -32.55
N ALA A 718 -36.86 -3.60 -33.11
CA ALA A 718 -36.03 -2.82 -34.04
C ALA A 718 -35.96 -3.45 -35.43
N ILE A 719 -35.83 -2.60 -36.44
CA ILE A 719 -35.59 -2.98 -37.84
C ILE A 719 -34.49 -2.06 -38.37
N PHE A 720 -33.39 -2.64 -38.84
CA PHE A 720 -32.38 -1.91 -39.61
C PHE A 720 -32.92 -1.63 -41.01
N LEU A 721 -32.97 -0.36 -41.40
CA LEU A 721 -33.57 0.11 -42.65
C LEU A 721 -32.65 -0.06 -43.86
N GLN A 722 -31.40 -0.45 -43.63
CA GLN A 722 -30.37 -0.64 -44.64
C GLN A 722 -29.63 -1.97 -44.45
N ASP A 723 -29.18 -2.53 -45.58
CA ASP A 723 -28.41 -3.77 -45.65
C ASP A 723 -26.94 -3.54 -46.07
N GLU A 724 -26.61 -2.31 -46.49
CA GLU A 724 -25.27 -1.83 -46.81
C GLU A 724 -25.08 -0.40 -46.29
N ILE A 725 -23.92 -0.09 -45.70
CA ILE A 725 -23.52 1.26 -45.25
C ILE A 725 -22.31 1.68 -46.07
N SER A 726 -22.37 2.86 -46.67
CA SER A 726 -21.29 3.39 -47.52
C SER A 726 -20.38 4.35 -46.75
N GLY A 727 -19.11 4.47 -47.17
CA GLY A 727 -18.20 5.50 -46.66
C GLY A 727 -18.65 6.93 -46.97
N VAL A 728 -19.58 7.11 -47.91
CA VAL A 728 -20.17 8.41 -48.28
C VAL A 728 -21.30 8.82 -47.34
N ASP A 729 -21.99 7.84 -46.73
CA ASP A 729 -23.07 8.03 -45.77
C ASP A 729 -22.92 7.00 -44.63
N PRO A 730 -22.00 7.23 -43.69
CA PRO A 730 -21.61 6.26 -42.67
C PRO A 730 -22.59 6.26 -41.48
N VAL A 731 -23.89 6.33 -41.73
CA VAL A 731 -24.96 6.39 -40.71
C VAL A 731 -25.77 5.10 -40.74
N VAL A 732 -26.25 4.65 -39.58
CA VAL A 732 -27.18 3.50 -39.45
C VAL A 732 -28.59 4.01 -39.21
N HIS A 733 -29.52 3.72 -40.13
CA HIS A 733 -30.93 4.06 -40.04
C HIS A 733 -31.74 2.89 -39.47
N LEU A 734 -32.56 3.18 -38.46
CA LEU A 734 -33.29 2.21 -37.67
C LEU A 734 -34.77 2.61 -37.54
N ASN A 735 -35.66 1.62 -37.52
CA ASN A 735 -37.04 1.77 -37.10
C ASN A 735 -37.27 0.99 -35.81
N ILE A 736 -37.41 1.69 -34.69
CA ILE A 736 -37.55 1.10 -33.35
C ILE A 736 -38.89 1.51 -32.73
N THR A 737 -39.67 0.52 -32.29
CA THR A 737 -40.97 0.71 -31.63
C THR A 737 -40.96 0.14 -30.23
N GLY A 738 -41.78 0.69 -29.32
CA GLY A 738 -41.88 0.20 -27.95
C GLY A 738 -40.69 0.55 -27.04
N VAL A 739 -39.88 1.55 -27.45
CA VAL A 739 -38.73 2.06 -26.69
C VAL A 739 -39.21 2.86 -25.49
N SER A 740 -38.62 2.62 -24.33
CA SER A 740 -38.86 3.43 -23.14
C SER A 740 -38.05 4.74 -23.22
N PRO A 741 -38.56 5.87 -22.68
CA PRO A 741 -37.76 7.09 -22.51
C PRO A 741 -36.50 6.91 -21.64
N LEU A 742 -36.35 5.74 -21.00
CA LEU A 742 -35.20 5.32 -20.22
C LEU A 742 -34.10 4.65 -21.04
N ASP A 743 -34.42 4.13 -22.23
CA ASP A 743 -33.50 3.28 -22.96
C ASP A 743 -32.50 4.16 -23.73
N CYS A 744 -31.23 4.11 -23.32
CA CYS A 744 -30.14 4.59 -24.15
C CYS A 744 -30.00 3.67 -25.37
N ILE A 745 -29.95 4.26 -26.57
CA ILE A 745 -29.78 3.52 -27.81
C ILE A 745 -28.41 3.82 -28.40
N ASN A 746 -27.65 2.78 -28.72
CA ASN A 746 -26.34 2.93 -29.34
C ASN A 746 -26.05 1.76 -30.29
N ILE A 747 -25.13 2.00 -31.21
CA ILE A 747 -24.57 1.01 -32.13
C ILE A 747 -23.14 0.75 -31.69
N GLU A 748 -22.80 -0.50 -31.40
CA GLU A 748 -21.42 -0.92 -31.20
C GLU A 748 -20.83 -1.42 -32.52
N TYR A 749 -19.69 -0.85 -32.90
CA TYR A 749 -18.92 -1.25 -34.08
C TYR A 749 -17.42 -1.10 -33.78
N GLY A 750 -16.62 -2.13 -34.08
CA GLY A 750 -15.16 -2.11 -33.87
C GLY A 750 -14.74 -1.85 -32.41
N GLY A 751 -15.57 -2.22 -31.43
CA GLY A 751 -15.35 -1.99 -30.01
C GLY A 751 -15.63 -0.56 -29.52
N ARG A 752 -16.17 0.31 -30.39
CA ARG A 752 -16.61 1.67 -30.06
C ARG A 752 -18.13 1.77 -30.07
N HIS A 753 -18.68 2.62 -29.21
CA HIS A 753 -20.12 2.85 -29.13
C HIS A 753 -20.49 4.18 -29.80
N TYR A 754 -21.40 4.11 -30.76
CA TYR A 754 -21.93 5.24 -31.52
C TYR A 754 -23.35 5.53 -31.06
N ASN A 755 -23.64 6.77 -30.70
CA ASN A 755 -24.97 7.14 -30.19
C ASN A 755 -26.03 7.06 -31.30
N VAL A 756 -27.24 6.65 -30.93
CA VAL A 756 -28.41 6.61 -31.84
C VAL A 756 -29.47 7.58 -31.34
N ARG A 757 -29.92 8.48 -32.22
CA ARG A 757 -30.87 9.56 -31.91
C ARG A 757 -32.21 9.31 -32.57
N ASN A 758 -33.29 9.65 -31.87
CA ASN A 758 -34.62 9.64 -32.46
C ASN A 758 -34.78 10.84 -33.40
N ILE A 759 -35.04 10.57 -34.67
CA ILE A 759 -35.28 11.61 -35.68
C ILE A 759 -36.76 11.99 -35.70
N LYS A 760 -37.63 10.98 -35.70
CA LYS A 760 -39.08 11.18 -35.71
C LYS A 760 -39.84 9.89 -35.39
N GLY A 761 -40.63 9.91 -34.33
CA GLY A 761 -41.55 8.82 -34.01
C GLY A 761 -40.77 7.53 -33.75
N SER A 762 -40.85 6.56 -34.65
CA SER A 762 -40.09 5.31 -34.56
C SER A 762 -38.78 5.31 -35.35
N LEU A 763 -38.40 6.40 -36.01
CA LEU A 763 -37.19 6.49 -36.84
C LEU A 763 -36.00 7.00 -36.02
N PHE A 764 -34.87 6.32 -36.12
CA PHE A 764 -33.64 6.63 -35.40
C PHE A 764 -32.42 6.53 -36.32
N ASP A 765 -31.44 7.41 -36.11
CA ASP A 765 -30.17 7.43 -36.85
C ASP A 765 -28.99 7.37 -35.88
N SER A 766 -27.93 6.63 -36.25
CA SER A 766 -26.65 6.70 -35.54
C SER A 766 -25.92 8.01 -35.86
N GLU A 767 -24.98 8.40 -34.99
CA GLU A 767 -23.93 9.31 -35.41
C GLU A 767 -23.03 8.67 -36.50
N PRO A 768 -22.27 9.47 -37.28
CA PRO A 768 -21.36 8.96 -38.29
C PRO A 768 -20.36 7.95 -37.72
N ILE A 769 -20.29 6.78 -38.33
CA ILE A 769 -19.45 5.66 -37.90
C ILE A 769 -18.10 5.70 -38.61
N ASP A 770 -17.04 5.42 -37.86
CA ASP A 770 -15.67 5.31 -38.40
C ASP A 770 -15.48 3.90 -39.01
N LEU A 771 -15.93 3.74 -40.25
CA LEU A 771 -16.00 2.46 -40.96
C LEU A 771 -14.60 1.94 -41.33
N LYS A 772 -14.36 0.64 -41.10
CA LYS A 772 -13.12 -0.05 -41.51
C LYS A 772 -13.42 -1.15 -42.52
N ALA A 773 -12.51 -1.34 -43.48
CA ALA A 773 -12.61 -2.44 -44.43
C ALA A 773 -12.43 -3.79 -43.71
N GLY A 774 -13.44 -4.67 -43.78
CA GLY A 774 -13.37 -6.06 -43.31
C GLY A 774 -14.23 -6.44 -42.09
N ASP A 775 -14.85 -5.49 -41.39
CA ASP A 775 -15.71 -5.76 -40.22
C ASP A 775 -17.21 -5.55 -40.53
N PHE A 776 -18.06 -6.52 -40.15
CA PHE A 776 -19.48 -6.61 -40.58
C PHE A 776 -20.51 -6.62 -39.46
N ASP A 777 -20.10 -6.77 -38.19
CA ASP A 777 -21.03 -6.94 -37.07
C ASP A 777 -21.37 -5.58 -36.44
N PHE A 778 -22.63 -5.18 -36.54
CA PHE A 778 -23.19 -4.02 -35.84
C PHE A 778 -24.10 -4.53 -34.73
N THR A 779 -23.83 -4.15 -33.48
CA THR A 779 -24.71 -4.51 -32.37
C THR A 779 -25.54 -3.30 -31.95
N LEU A 780 -26.87 -3.39 -32.14
CA LEU A 780 -27.81 -2.41 -31.61
C LEU A 780 -28.06 -2.72 -30.14
N TRP A 781 -27.70 -1.79 -29.28
CA TRP A 781 -28.03 -1.83 -27.87
C TRP A 781 -29.23 -0.91 -27.59
N VAL A 782 -30.29 -1.47 -27.00
CA VAL A 782 -31.40 -0.72 -26.41
C VAL A 782 -31.43 -1.03 -24.92
N GLY A 783 -30.92 -0.10 -24.12
CA GLY A 783 -30.56 -0.36 -22.73
C GLY A 783 -29.49 -1.46 -22.64
N ASN A 784 -29.78 -2.55 -21.92
CA ASN A 784 -28.85 -3.68 -21.71
C ASN A 784 -29.08 -4.86 -22.69
N ILE A 785 -29.97 -4.71 -23.68
CA ILE A 785 -30.29 -5.76 -24.64
C ILE A 785 -29.62 -5.41 -25.95
N GLY A 786 -28.69 -6.27 -26.38
CA GLY A 786 -28.00 -6.17 -27.65
C GLY A 786 -28.63 -7.09 -28.70
N GLU A 787 -28.88 -6.56 -29.90
CA GLU A 787 -29.24 -7.33 -31.09
C GLU A 787 -28.17 -7.09 -32.17
N THR A 788 -27.42 -8.14 -32.52
CA THR A 788 -26.36 -8.05 -33.52
C THR A 788 -26.91 -8.35 -34.92
N LYS A 789 -26.68 -7.43 -35.86
CA LYS A 789 -26.97 -7.60 -37.29
C LYS A 789 -25.68 -7.47 -38.10
N LYS A 790 -25.56 -8.32 -39.13
CA LYS A 790 -24.54 -8.17 -40.16
C LYS A 790 -24.99 -7.18 -41.23
N ILE A 791 -24.19 -6.15 -41.48
CA ILE A 791 -24.46 -5.13 -42.50
C ILE A 791 -23.21 -5.02 -43.39
N GLN A 792 -23.40 -4.95 -44.71
CA GLN A 792 -22.28 -4.78 -45.64
C GLN A 792 -21.68 -3.37 -45.50
N VAL A 793 -20.36 -3.24 -45.51
CA VAL A 793 -19.67 -1.94 -45.46
C VAL A 793 -18.94 -1.72 -46.77
N ASN A 794 -19.23 -0.60 -47.42
CA ASN A 794 -18.63 -0.22 -48.70
C ASN A 794 -17.91 1.13 -48.56
N THR A 795 -16.61 1.09 -48.29
CA THR A 795 -15.81 2.31 -48.06
C THR A 795 -15.47 3.08 -49.33
N GLY A 796 -15.85 2.61 -50.53
CA GLY A 796 -15.58 3.29 -51.79
C GLY A 796 -14.08 3.35 -52.16
N THR A 797 -13.69 2.51 -53.13
CA THR A 797 -12.43 2.52 -53.92
C THR A 797 -11.10 2.15 -53.24
N GLU A 798 -10.66 0.90 -53.51
CA GLU A 798 -9.33 0.69 -54.11
C GLU A 798 -9.28 1.51 -55.41
N GLU A 799 -8.35 2.45 -55.53
CA GLU A 799 -7.95 2.98 -56.84
C GLU A 799 -7.31 1.83 -57.61
N ASN A 800 -8.01 1.29 -58.61
CA ASN A 800 -7.35 0.53 -59.66
C ASN A 800 -6.39 1.50 -60.36
N ASP A 801 -5.10 1.31 -60.13
CA ASP A 801 -4.03 1.99 -60.83
C ASP A 801 -4.16 1.72 -62.34
N LEU A 802 -4.81 2.65 -63.04
CA LEU A 802 -4.98 2.64 -64.50
C LEU A 802 -3.65 2.89 -65.25
N PHE A 803 -2.50 2.96 -64.56
CA PHE A 803 -1.17 3.17 -65.14
C PHE A 803 -0.22 1.97 -65.07
N ALA A 804 -0.65 0.80 -64.59
CA ALA A 804 0.21 -0.38 -64.53
C ALA A 804 0.68 -0.93 -65.90
N ASP A 805 0.08 -0.50 -67.02
CA ASP A 805 0.38 -1.01 -68.38
C ASP A 805 1.29 -0.11 -69.24
N PHE A 806 1.85 0.99 -68.72
CA PHE A 806 2.85 1.79 -69.46
C PHE A 806 4.23 1.72 -68.82
N GLY A 807 4.90 0.58 -69.00
CA GLY A 807 6.24 0.37 -68.44
C GLY A 807 7.09 -0.69 -69.15
N LEU A 808 6.96 -0.87 -70.46
CA LEU A 808 7.94 -1.60 -71.29
C LEU A 808 8.03 -0.97 -72.69
N LEU A 809 8.99 -0.06 -72.87
CA LEU A 809 9.75 0.15 -74.11
C LEU A 809 11.09 0.82 -73.79
#